data_AF-A0A6G1K0F5-F1
#
_entry.id   AF-A0A6G1K0F5-F1
#
_cell.length_a   1.000
_cell.length_b   1.000
_cell.length_c   1.000
_cell.angle_alpha   90.00
_cell.angle_beta   90.00
_cell.angle_gamma   90.00
#
_symmetry.space_group_name_H-M   'P 1'
#
loop_
_entity.id
_entity.type
_entity.pdbx_description
1 polymer ?
#
loop_
_entity_poly.entity_id
_entity_poly.type
_entity_poly.pdbx_seq_one_letter_code
_entity_poly.pdbx_strand_id
1 'polypeptide(L)'
;MTSASETSSKLRKTRSTLGLHPSAPIDEEHDIHERQKLLWSRIRIVLREPFAEFLGVVTLIMFGNGSVAQVLLSTGQTTAPGGNGFGSYQSISWGWGLGVMLGIYVAGDSGAYLNPAVTLSNCIFRQLPWRRFPMYFFAQLLGGFVGSGIVYANYISAIDWFEGGQGVRTVPPSAKATAGIFCTYPQAFLPKTSQFFSEFIASAVLMFVIFALKDPSNNGVPRSDEWFPLCLFFLIFGLGACFGWETGYAINLARDFGPRLMSYAVGYGPEVWSAGGYYFWIPMVAPFCGCAFGGFLYDVFIYTGESPVNTPWLGLKLILLPRYAFKARKEHLRREREEGINLVKRNHAYASPVLLLVALEPDALCACRILTALLKRDYIPHKIQPVSGYGDLAGATETLIRPMRTTEGGSGGVVVCLGVGGMVDMEDMFGFEVGENGEGGPGGVEVWLMDSRRPWNLANVFGSSAGADPTTGEVVRKYPGVEKGQLTASYQSGRGGIIVFDDGDIEEEMGTQREAYCALEEMPEVGEEEDVDDDSEEEEVENAPPSGQAPKKRKSWGEDDDSDAGMSDDERPRQRRRSNSGGSMPSSPETRPARRGLLVTSNNLGNSSDFSRSDSRSRSASPAVAAPKEISVKSLRKQLMAIRNKHTSVLDKYYELGASYSEPVSSLVYSLASELGREDNDLLWNAIVGVSSLELYGRTGSGVGINPLSSAGGSAGWNGDRGERIRSVLRDEVRRLNPVDLRDVGREASMGDASGVIPTSARSASDNSIRLSPEPRFLMLRHWSLYESMLHSPYLSARLHIWSDHGRRRLDKLLAKMGVSLTQCKQNYTHMDMELKRGLRERLLKFAPLYGLDGLVPPPPRSGDAKDGWGFVRCWGWKACLSAIDAGVILGAMLEVGDAKSLETSSFEPSNFANTRDHSEMVNGVNDQTEADMTQNIHQEHITARFWNAYDSLNNIDLLVQHIGTAQHLHKAILRTGTALIEKKQIRHLHAFRMAVVKEGPDVQLFTHPGALTKLALWIAEAIVELNGIKSKNRGSELVIAGLDETRGLYVVVGLGGGGATESAKERLAKRDLRQQEREKKKAAKEKEREKKRQARIQRNTAAGLEEDEVEDDTEDEEEEESDDDDDVSDDDEDDSSSSSRGLGRNRFGHAFQEVVQETDARVRMDSFEACVIEIKKDDFRGFLEKLSLKTVVG
;
A
#
# COMPACT_ATOMS: atom_id res chain seq x y z
N MET A 1 32.76 16.71 24.89
CA MET A 1 31.56 16.81 24.01
C MET A 1 30.62 17.97 24.37
N THR A 2 30.29 18.20 25.64
CA THR A 2 29.32 19.23 26.10
C THR A 2 29.46 20.63 25.46
N SER A 3 30.66 21.17 25.31
CA SER A 3 30.90 22.51 24.73
C SER A 3 30.55 22.66 23.25
N ALA A 4 30.51 21.56 22.48
CA ALA A 4 30.13 21.57 21.07
C ALA A 4 28.62 21.87 20.91
N SER A 5 27.80 21.20 21.73
CA SER A 5 26.34 21.37 21.77
C SER A 5 25.95 22.83 22.07
N GLU A 6 26.57 23.44 23.07
CA GLU A 6 26.33 24.86 23.38
C GLU A 6 26.68 25.79 22.21
N THR A 7 27.81 25.54 21.53
CA THR A 7 28.31 26.43 20.48
C THR A 7 27.40 26.37 19.25
N SER A 8 26.96 25.18 18.84
CA SER A 8 25.95 24.99 17.79
C SER A 8 24.60 25.61 18.19
N SER A 9 24.11 25.35 19.41
CA SER A 9 22.86 25.93 19.93
C SER A 9 22.86 27.48 19.89
N LYS A 10 23.96 28.09 20.33
CA LYS A 10 24.16 29.56 20.29
C LYS A 10 24.18 30.09 18.83
N LEU A 11 24.81 29.38 17.89
CA LEU A 11 24.83 29.76 16.46
C LEU A 11 23.43 29.66 15.82
N ARG A 12 22.71 28.56 16.02
CA ARG A 12 21.34 28.35 15.52
C ARG A 12 20.38 29.42 16.05
N LYS A 13 20.49 29.77 17.34
CA LYS A 13 19.70 30.84 17.98
C LYS A 13 19.97 32.21 17.34
N THR A 14 21.23 32.58 17.10
CA THR A 14 21.61 33.84 16.45
C THR A 14 21.09 33.93 15.01
N ARG A 15 21.26 32.88 14.20
CA ARG A 15 20.73 32.81 12.82
C ARG A 15 19.20 32.96 12.80
N SER A 16 18.50 32.24 13.68
CA SER A 16 17.05 32.35 13.84
C SER A 16 16.59 33.76 14.26
N THR A 17 17.30 34.45 15.17
CA THR A 17 16.95 35.83 15.54
C THR A 17 17.03 36.81 14.36
N LEU A 18 17.99 36.60 13.45
CA LEU A 18 18.20 37.37 12.22
C LEU A 18 17.24 36.98 11.06
N GLY A 19 16.39 35.95 11.22
CA GLY A 19 15.53 35.44 10.15
C GLY A 19 16.25 34.58 9.10
N LEU A 20 17.53 34.25 9.35
CA LEU A 20 18.34 33.35 8.52
C LEU A 20 17.99 31.89 8.84
N HIS A 21 18.33 30.96 7.94
CA HIS A 21 17.92 29.56 8.10
C HIS A 21 18.56 28.94 9.37
N PRO A 22 17.82 28.21 10.24
CA PRO A 22 18.36 27.81 11.54
C PRO A 22 19.61 26.93 11.46
N SER A 23 19.64 25.98 10.54
CA SER A 23 20.85 25.29 10.07
C SER A 23 21.44 26.01 8.87
N ALA A 24 22.77 26.03 8.74
CA ALA A 24 23.41 26.28 7.45
C ALA A 24 23.69 24.90 6.79
N PRO A 25 23.66 24.78 5.45
CA PRO A 25 24.10 23.57 4.76
C PRO A 25 25.64 23.45 4.87
N ILE A 26 26.11 22.92 6.00
CA ILE A 26 27.51 22.65 6.27
C ILE A 26 27.73 21.17 6.05
N ASP A 27 28.65 20.85 5.15
CA ASP A 27 29.20 19.53 4.97
C ASP A 27 30.07 19.16 6.18
N GLU A 28 29.76 18.05 6.83
CA GLU A 28 30.36 17.68 8.12
C GLU A 28 31.85 17.31 7.99
N GLU A 29 32.31 16.82 6.83
CA GLU A 29 33.73 16.57 6.58
C GLU A 29 34.57 17.85 6.63
N HIS A 30 33.98 18.98 6.23
CA HIS A 30 34.64 20.28 6.25
C HIS A 30 34.73 20.89 7.66
N ASP A 31 33.94 20.43 8.63
CA ASP A 31 33.75 21.10 9.93
C ASP A 31 34.68 20.61 11.06
N ILE A 32 35.94 20.31 10.71
CA ILE A 32 37.00 19.90 11.65
C ILE A 32 37.06 20.88 12.85
N HIS A 33 36.86 20.31 14.05
CA HIS A 33 36.51 20.99 15.31
C HIS A 33 37.42 22.17 15.74
N GLU A 34 38.65 22.22 15.25
CA GLU A 34 39.58 23.35 15.43
C GLU A 34 39.09 24.63 14.74
N ARG A 35 38.57 24.52 13.51
CA ARG A 35 38.25 25.66 12.64
C ARG A 35 37.05 26.48 13.12
N GLN A 36 36.15 25.89 13.90
CA GLN A 36 35.02 26.60 14.53
C GLN A 36 35.43 27.56 15.66
N LYS A 37 36.61 27.35 16.28
CA LYS A 37 37.10 28.24 17.36
C LYS A 37 37.40 29.66 16.83
N LEU A 38 37.71 29.79 15.54
CA LEU A 38 38.08 31.04 14.88
C LEU A 38 36.87 31.97 14.68
N LEU A 39 37.01 33.23 15.11
CA LEU A 39 35.97 34.26 15.00
C LEU A 39 35.45 34.42 13.57
N TRP A 40 36.34 34.41 12.57
CA TRP A 40 35.97 34.55 11.16
C TRP A 40 35.16 33.36 10.61
N SER A 41 35.43 32.13 11.05
CA SER A 41 34.60 30.97 10.68
C SER A 41 33.18 31.12 11.23
N ARG A 42 33.04 31.56 12.49
CA ARG A 42 31.74 31.79 13.13
C ARG A 42 30.97 32.93 12.45
N ILE A 43 31.63 34.02 12.06
CA ILE A 43 31.01 35.12 11.30
C ILE A 43 30.53 34.62 9.93
N ARG A 44 31.35 33.87 9.18
CA ARG A 44 30.95 33.26 7.90
C ARG A 44 29.76 32.32 8.04
N ILE A 45 29.72 31.46 9.05
CA ILE A 45 28.60 30.55 9.30
C ILE A 45 27.30 31.32 9.64
N VAL A 46 27.38 32.39 10.43
CA VAL A 46 26.19 33.20 10.75
C VAL A 46 25.69 33.97 9.53
N LEU A 47 26.59 34.60 8.76
CA LEU A 47 26.24 35.52 7.67
C LEU A 47 26.36 34.91 6.25
N ARG A 48 26.43 33.57 6.12
CA ARG A 48 26.56 32.87 4.83
C ARG A 48 25.51 33.30 3.81
N GLU A 49 24.24 33.33 4.22
CA GLU A 49 23.10 33.79 3.40
C GLU A 49 23.27 35.23 2.88
N PRO A 50 23.47 36.27 3.73
CA PRO A 50 23.83 37.61 3.26
C PRO A 50 25.10 37.70 2.39
N PHE A 51 26.15 36.94 2.68
CA PHE A 51 27.37 36.94 1.86
C PHE A 51 27.13 36.31 0.48
N ALA A 52 26.28 35.29 0.38
CA ALA A 52 25.89 34.65 -0.86
C ALA A 52 25.04 35.60 -1.74
N GLU A 53 24.05 36.31 -1.18
CA GLU A 53 23.33 37.38 -1.89
C GLU A 53 24.26 38.52 -2.35
N PHE A 54 25.17 38.98 -1.48
CA PHE A 54 26.15 40.01 -1.81
C PHE A 54 27.03 39.60 -2.99
N LEU A 55 27.66 38.42 -2.94
CA LEU A 55 28.54 37.92 -4.00
C LEU A 55 27.76 37.61 -5.29
N GLY A 56 26.55 37.07 -5.18
CA GLY A 56 25.69 36.83 -6.34
C GLY A 56 25.33 38.11 -7.09
N VAL A 57 25.05 39.21 -6.38
CA VAL A 57 24.81 40.51 -7.03
C VAL A 57 26.11 41.15 -7.54
N VAL A 58 27.26 40.95 -6.89
CA VAL A 58 28.57 41.33 -7.46
C VAL A 58 28.76 40.65 -8.82
N THR A 59 28.57 39.33 -8.90
CA THR A 59 28.66 38.56 -10.16
C THR A 59 27.66 39.07 -11.21
N LEU A 60 26.40 39.24 -10.84
CA LEU A 60 25.33 39.76 -11.70
C LEU A 60 25.73 41.09 -12.34
N ILE A 61 26.24 42.02 -11.54
CA ILE A 61 26.58 43.38 -11.98
C ILE A 61 27.91 43.45 -12.71
N MET A 62 28.88 42.57 -12.41
CA MET A 62 30.12 42.46 -13.18
C MET A 62 29.86 42.05 -14.64
N PHE A 63 29.04 41.02 -14.86
CA PHE A 63 28.66 40.59 -16.22
C PHE A 63 27.71 41.60 -16.89
N GLY A 64 26.71 42.10 -16.15
CA GLY A 64 25.75 43.09 -16.61
C GLY A 64 26.42 44.39 -17.06
N ASN A 65 26.98 45.15 -16.13
CA ASN A 65 27.60 46.45 -16.43
C ASN A 65 28.86 46.28 -17.30
N GLY A 66 29.59 45.16 -17.18
CA GLY A 66 30.72 44.85 -18.05
C GLY A 66 30.32 44.72 -19.52
N SER A 67 29.19 44.08 -19.82
CA SER A 67 28.67 43.99 -21.19
C SER A 67 28.24 45.36 -21.75
N VAL A 68 27.64 46.22 -20.92
CA VAL A 68 27.28 47.59 -21.31
C VAL A 68 28.53 48.45 -21.55
N ALA A 69 29.53 48.36 -20.66
CA ALA A 69 30.82 49.05 -20.79
C ALA A 69 31.53 48.69 -22.09
N GLN A 70 31.62 47.38 -22.41
CA GLN A 70 32.27 46.91 -23.61
C GLN A 70 31.59 47.45 -24.88
N VAL A 71 30.26 47.33 -24.97
CA VAL A 71 29.51 47.77 -26.16
C VAL A 71 29.53 49.29 -26.31
N LEU A 72 29.32 50.05 -25.23
CA LEU A 72 29.29 51.52 -25.29
C LEU A 72 30.68 52.10 -25.62
N LEU A 73 31.71 51.74 -24.85
CA LEU A 73 33.03 52.37 -24.95
C LEU A 73 33.79 51.99 -26.23
N SER A 74 33.41 50.89 -26.88
CA SER A 74 33.97 50.47 -28.18
C SER A 74 33.11 50.85 -29.39
N THR A 75 31.95 51.48 -29.22
CA THR A 75 31.06 51.88 -30.31
C THR A 75 31.82 52.70 -31.37
N GLY A 76 31.78 52.26 -32.63
CA GLY A 76 32.47 52.92 -33.74
C GLY A 76 33.97 52.60 -33.89
N GLN A 77 34.53 51.67 -33.10
CA GLN A 77 35.92 51.23 -33.29
C GLN A 77 36.06 50.35 -34.54
N THR A 78 36.75 50.88 -35.55
CA THR A 78 37.04 50.19 -36.83
C THR A 78 38.01 49.02 -36.70
N THR A 79 38.73 48.90 -35.58
CA THR A 79 39.60 47.78 -35.23
C THR A 79 38.84 46.55 -34.73
N ALA A 80 37.55 46.67 -34.43
CA ALA A 80 36.73 45.55 -34.01
C ALA A 80 36.31 44.65 -35.20
N PRO A 81 36.08 43.35 -35.00
CA PRO A 81 35.49 42.48 -36.02
C PRO A 81 34.15 43.03 -36.51
N GLY A 82 34.03 43.34 -37.80
CA GLY A 82 32.85 43.99 -38.38
C GLY A 82 32.85 45.53 -38.32
N GLY A 83 33.92 46.16 -37.81
CA GLY A 83 34.23 47.58 -37.98
C GLY A 83 33.39 48.60 -37.17
N ASN A 84 32.43 48.13 -36.36
CA ASN A 84 31.45 48.99 -35.67
C ASN A 84 31.57 48.99 -34.13
N GLY A 85 32.59 48.33 -33.57
CA GLY A 85 32.77 48.11 -32.13
C GLY A 85 32.60 46.66 -31.68
N PHE A 86 32.93 46.38 -30.41
CA PHE A 86 32.98 45.04 -29.84
C PHE A 86 31.65 44.63 -29.18
N GLY A 87 30.67 44.31 -30.02
CA GLY A 87 29.38 43.74 -29.63
C GLY A 87 28.17 44.58 -30.05
N SER A 88 26.99 44.21 -29.59
CA SER A 88 25.73 44.91 -29.90
C SER A 88 24.78 44.92 -28.70
N TYR A 89 23.60 45.55 -28.85
CA TYR A 89 22.56 45.52 -27.82
C TYR A 89 22.15 44.08 -27.41
N GLN A 90 22.21 43.10 -28.32
CA GLN A 90 21.97 41.70 -27.97
C GLN A 90 23.09 41.13 -27.08
N SER A 91 24.34 41.55 -27.25
CA SER A 91 25.45 41.18 -26.35
C SER A 91 25.22 41.66 -24.92
N ILE A 92 24.54 42.80 -24.75
CA ILE A 92 24.11 43.30 -23.43
C ILE A 92 23.08 42.35 -22.81
N SER A 93 22.02 41.98 -23.55
CA SER A 93 21.00 41.04 -23.06
C SER A 93 21.59 39.67 -22.68
N TRP A 94 22.56 39.15 -23.45
CA TRP A 94 23.32 37.95 -23.09
C TRP A 94 24.14 38.14 -21.81
N GLY A 95 24.81 39.28 -21.64
CA GLY A 95 25.60 39.61 -20.45
C GLY A 95 24.76 39.65 -19.17
N TRP A 96 23.58 40.30 -19.21
CA TRP A 96 22.67 40.33 -18.06
C TRP A 96 22.05 38.97 -17.76
N GLY A 97 21.68 38.18 -18.77
CA GLY A 97 21.20 36.80 -18.58
C GLY A 97 22.26 35.93 -17.90
N LEU A 98 23.49 35.93 -18.41
CA LEU A 98 24.60 35.14 -17.85
C LEU A 98 24.96 35.62 -16.44
N GLY A 99 24.95 36.92 -16.20
CA GLY A 99 25.18 37.50 -14.88
C GLY A 99 24.17 37.02 -13.84
N VAL A 100 22.88 36.96 -14.18
CA VAL A 100 21.84 36.42 -13.28
C VAL A 100 22.05 34.92 -13.03
N MET A 101 22.28 34.13 -14.08
CA MET A 101 22.51 32.67 -13.95
C MET A 101 23.71 32.34 -13.06
N LEU A 102 24.86 32.98 -13.31
CA LEU A 102 26.07 32.81 -12.52
C LEU A 102 25.90 33.37 -11.10
N GLY A 103 25.17 34.48 -10.94
CA GLY A 103 24.78 35.01 -9.65
C GLY A 103 23.94 34.04 -8.82
N ILE A 104 23.06 33.25 -9.45
CA ILE A 104 22.27 32.21 -8.77
C ILE A 104 23.16 31.08 -8.27
N TYR A 105 24.08 30.57 -9.11
CA TYR A 105 25.02 29.53 -8.69
C TYR A 105 25.91 29.97 -7.52
N VAL A 106 26.30 31.25 -7.47
CA VAL A 106 27.03 31.85 -6.34
C VAL A 106 26.13 32.04 -5.10
N ALA A 107 24.84 32.30 -5.29
CA ALA A 107 23.89 32.61 -4.23
C ALA A 107 23.01 31.44 -3.76
N GLY A 108 23.24 30.20 -4.20
CA GLY A 108 22.35 29.06 -3.95
C GLY A 108 21.95 28.88 -2.47
N ASP A 109 22.91 29.01 -1.55
CA ASP A 109 22.71 28.95 -0.10
C ASP A 109 21.67 29.95 0.46
N SER A 110 21.39 31.05 -0.25
CA SER A 110 20.47 32.10 0.22
C SER A 110 19.03 31.91 -0.24
N GLY A 111 18.79 31.02 -1.20
CA GLY A 111 17.60 31.04 -2.06
C GLY A 111 17.76 31.89 -3.33
N ALA A 112 18.93 32.52 -3.52
CA ALA A 112 19.34 33.22 -4.74
C ALA A 112 18.35 34.27 -5.28
N TYR A 113 17.85 35.17 -4.42
CA TYR A 113 16.83 36.14 -4.85
C TYR A 113 17.40 37.31 -5.65
N LEU A 114 18.62 37.77 -5.34
CA LEU A 114 19.44 38.77 -6.06
C LEU A 114 18.79 40.14 -6.33
N ASN A 115 17.55 40.34 -5.88
CA ASN A 115 16.68 41.45 -6.22
C ASN A 115 15.78 41.76 -5.02
N PRO A 116 15.81 43.00 -4.48
CA PRO A 116 14.92 43.42 -3.41
C PRO A 116 13.43 43.19 -3.68
N ALA A 117 12.96 43.40 -4.92
CA ALA A 117 11.55 43.25 -5.29
C ALA A 117 11.09 41.79 -5.31
N VAL A 118 11.94 40.89 -5.82
CA VAL A 118 11.71 39.43 -5.78
C VAL A 118 11.76 38.93 -4.34
N THR A 119 12.70 39.43 -3.53
CA THR A 119 12.81 39.10 -2.09
C THR A 119 11.55 39.52 -1.32
N LEU A 120 11.00 40.70 -1.59
CA LEU A 120 9.75 41.16 -0.97
C LEU A 120 8.54 40.32 -1.42
N SER A 121 8.44 40.01 -2.72
CA SER A 121 7.33 39.18 -3.25
C SER A 121 7.33 37.78 -2.62
N ASN A 122 8.50 37.20 -2.34
CA ASN A 122 8.60 35.95 -1.58
C ASN A 122 8.21 36.09 -0.10
N CYS A 123 8.44 37.24 0.53
CA CYS A 123 7.93 37.52 1.88
C CYS A 123 6.39 37.66 1.94
N ILE A 124 5.78 38.07 0.83
CA ILE A 124 4.32 38.20 0.68
C ILE A 124 3.68 36.84 0.36
N PHE A 125 4.08 36.20 -0.75
CA PHE A 125 3.35 35.07 -1.34
C PHE A 125 3.96 33.69 -1.07
N ARG A 126 5.22 33.60 -0.65
CA ARG A 126 5.94 32.33 -0.38
C ARG A 126 6.54 32.29 1.03
N GLN A 127 5.84 32.94 1.97
CA GLN A 127 6.04 32.92 3.42
C GLN A 127 7.44 33.33 3.97
N LEU A 128 8.38 33.79 3.12
CA LEU A 128 9.76 34.08 3.49
C LEU A 128 9.85 34.98 4.75
N PRO A 129 10.72 34.68 5.73
CA PRO A 129 10.72 35.42 6.99
C PRO A 129 11.01 36.92 6.80
N TRP A 130 10.08 37.78 7.20
CA TRP A 130 10.18 39.25 7.05
C TRP A 130 11.42 39.88 7.73
N ARG A 131 12.08 39.17 8.66
CA ARG A 131 13.37 39.57 9.25
C ARG A 131 14.57 39.39 8.32
N ARG A 132 14.47 38.49 7.34
CA ARG A 132 15.48 38.21 6.31
C ARG A 132 15.55 39.34 5.28
N PHE A 133 14.40 39.91 4.92
CA PHE A 133 14.29 41.00 3.93
C PHE A 133 15.31 42.14 4.14
N PRO A 134 15.41 42.82 5.31
CA PRO A 134 16.39 43.90 5.48
C PRO A 134 17.85 43.43 5.36
N MET A 135 18.19 42.22 5.83
CA MET A 135 19.54 41.68 5.70
C MET A 135 19.91 41.44 4.23
N TYR A 136 18.98 40.89 3.44
CA TYR A 136 19.17 40.63 2.01
C TYR A 136 19.19 41.93 1.21
N PHE A 137 18.30 42.88 1.53
CA PHE A 137 18.24 44.21 0.93
C PHE A 137 19.59 44.93 1.01
N PHE A 138 20.20 45.02 2.20
CA PHE A 138 21.51 45.66 2.35
C PHE A 138 22.65 44.87 1.67
N ALA A 139 22.61 43.54 1.70
CA ALA A 139 23.59 42.70 1.02
C ALA A 139 23.56 42.88 -0.51
N GLN A 140 22.36 42.81 -1.11
CA GLN A 140 22.13 43.01 -2.54
C GLN A 140 22.56 44.43 -2.97
N LEU A 141 22.19 45.46 -2.20
CA LEU A 141 22.62 46.85 -2.46
C LEU A 141 24.14 47.01 -2.48
N LEU A 142 24.82 46.50 -1.44
CA LEU A 142 26.27 46.59 -1.33
C LEU A 142 26.94 45.79 -2.44
N GLY A 143 26.35 44.66 -2.85
CA GLY A 143 26.83 43.85 -3.97
C GLY A 143 26.78 44.60 -5.29
N GLY A 144 25.69 45.35 -5.54
CA GLY A 144 25.57 46.20 -6.72
C GLY A 144 26.56 47.36 -6.71
N PHE A 145 26.76 48.01 -5.57
CA PHE A 145 27.78 49.05 -5.40
C PHE A 145 29.19 48.52 -5.66
N VAL A 146 29.56 47.37 -5.11
CA VAL A 146 30.90 46.78 -5.27
C VAL A 146 31.13 46.24 -6.68
N GLY A 147 30.18 45.48 -7.25
CA GLY A 147 30.31 44.91 -8.60
C GLY A 147 30.44 45.98 -9.68
N SER A 148 29.70 47.08 -9.55
CA SER A 148 29.83 48.22 -10.46
C SER A 148 31.13 49.00 -10.26
N GLY A 149 31.64 49.11 -9.03
CA GLY A 149 32.96 49.67 -8.74
C GLY A 149 34.11 48.86 -9.36
N ILE A 150 34.00 47.52 -9.37
CA ILE A 150 34.95 46.64 -10.07
C ILE A 150 34.92 46.89 -11.58
N VAL A 151 33.73 47.02 -12.18
CA VAL A 151 33.59 47.36 -13.61
C VAL A 151 34.16 48.74 -13.92
N TYR A 152 33.91 49.75 -13.08
CA TYR A 152 34.50 51.08 -13.23
C TYR A 152 36.03 51.03 -13.18
N ALA A 153 36.62 50.33 -12.19
CA ALA A 153 38.06 50.18 -12.07
C ALA A 153 38.69 49.47 -13.29
N ASN A 154 38.01 48.46 -13.85
CA ASN A 154 38.46 47.74 -15.04
C ASN A 154 38.41 48.61 -16.32
N TYR A 155 37.40 49.47 -16.46
CA TYR A 155 37.16 50.26 -17.67
C TYR A 155 37.61 51.73 -17.57
N ILE A 156 38.18 52.18 -16.45
CA ILE A 156 38.48 53.61 -16.19
C ILE A 156 39.26 54.30 -17.33
N SER A 157 40.29 53.64 -17.89
CA SER A 157 41.08 54.18 -19.00
C SER A 157 40.29 54.31 -20.32
N ALA A 158 39.32 53.42 -20.54
CA ALA A 158 38.44 53.47 -21.70
C ALA A 158 37.32 54.51 -21.52
N ILE A 159 36.85 54.71 -20.28
CA ILE A 159 35.92 55.79 -19.91
C ILE A 159 36.60 57.16 -20.12
N ASP A 160 37.81 57.36 -19.56
CA ASP A 160 38.61 58.58 -19.75
C ASP A 160 38.83 58.89 -21.25
N TRP A 161 39.14 57.87 -22.06
CA TRP A 161 39.32 58.01 -23.51
C TRP A 161 38.02 58.38 -24.24
N PHE A 162 36.92 57.67 -23.94
CA PHE A 162 35.62 57.88 -24.58
C PHE A 162 35.04 59.27 -24.27
N GLU A 163 35.11 59.69 -23.01
CA GLU A 163 34.61 61.00 -22.58
C GLU A 163 35.52 62.15 -23.03
N GLY A 164 36.83 61.89 -23.15
CA GLY A 164 37.80 62.79 -23.78
C GLY A 164 38.76 63.48 -22.81
N GLY A 165 38.98 62.91 -21.63
CA GLY A 165 39.92 63.41 -20.63
C GLY A 165 39.82 62.66 -19.31
N GLN A 166 40.92 62.63 -18.55
CA GLN A 166 40.92 62.00 -17.22
C GLN A 166 39.99 62.72 -16.26
N GLY A 167 39.15 61.95 -15.56
CA GLY A 167 38.20 62.50 -14.58
C GLY A 167 37.00 63.26 -15.18
N VAL A 168 36.86 63.32 -16.50
CA VAL A 168 35.62 63.77 -17.16
C VAL A 168 34.58 62.67 -16.99
N ARG A 169 33.46 62.96 -16.33
CA ARG A 169 32.40 61.98 -16.01
C ARG A 169 31.04 62.57 -16.37
N THR A 170 30.34 62.01 -17.36
CA THR A 170 29.16 62.64 -17.95
C THR A 170 27.91 61.75 -17.94
N VAL A 171 26.76 62.42 -17.79
CA VAL A 171 25.43 61.84 -17.58
C VAL A 171 24.52 62.21 -18.76
N PRO A 172 23.54 61.38 -19.14
CA PRO A 172 22.58 61.75 -20.19
C PRO A 172 21.86 63.06 -19.86
N PRO A 173 21.68 63.99 -20.82
CA PRO A 173 21.73 63.78 -22.27
C PRO A 173 23.07 64.11 -22.96
N SER A 174 24.22 64.08 -22.26
CA SER A 174 25.53 64.22 -22.91
C SER A 174 25.70 63.18 -24.03
N ALA A 175 26.15 63.62 -25.21
CA ALA A 175 26.42 62.73 -26.35
C ALA A 175 27.56 61.73 -26.11
N LYS A 176 28.32 61.89 -25.02
CA LYS A 176 29.38 60.98 -24.56
C LYS A 176 29.08 60.33 -23.21
N ALA A 177 27.83 60.39 -22.73
CA ALA A 177 27.44 59.92 -21.40
C ALA A 177 27.78 58.45 -21.12
N THR A 178 28.76 58.20 -20.25
CA THR A 178 29.12 56.84 -19.79
C THR A 178 28.38 56.42 -18.53
N ALA A 179 27.66 57.31 -17.84
CA ALA A 179 26.89 56.97 -16.63
C ALA A 179 25.87 55.83 -16.86
N GLY A 180 25.40 55.66 -18.11
CA GLY A 180 24.53 54.57 -18.56
C GLY A 180 25.15 53.17 -18.52
N ILE A 181 26.47 53.06 -18.33
CA ILE A 181 27.16 51.79 -18.02
C ILE A 181 26.71 51.24 -16.67
N PHE A 182 26.46 52.14 -15.71
CA PHE A 182 26.28 51.76 -14.31
C PHE A 182 24.81 51.65 -13.93
N CYS A 183 23.99 52.59 -14.36
CA CYS A 183 22.58 52.71 -13.95
C CYS A 183 21.72 53.16 -15.13
N THR A 184 20.41 52.91 -15.02
CA THR A 184 19.46 53.05 -16.12
C THR A 184 18.99 54.49 -16.32
N TYR A 185 18.70 54.86 -17.57
CA TYR A 185 18.15 56.16 -17.95
C TYR A 185 17.12 55.97 -19.09
N PRO A 186 16.01 56.71 -19.09
CA PRO A 186 14.95 56.54 -20.08
C PRO A 186 15.29 57.26 -21.38
N GLN A 187 14.74 56.77 -22.50
CA GLN A 187 14.81 57.49 -23.77
C GLN A 187 14.14 58.86 -23.66
N ALA A 188 14.71 59.87 -24.32
CA ALA A 188 14.28 61.27 -24.19
C ALA A 188 12.83 61.54 -24.61
N PHE A 189 12.19 60.63 -25.35
CA PHE A 189 10.79 60.74 -25.80
C PHE A 189 9.78 60.13 -24.81
N LEU A 190 10.19 59.35 -23.81
CA LEU A 190 9.25 58.66 -22.92
C LEU A 190 8.69 59.58 -21.82
N PRO A 191 7.35 59.75 -21.70
CA PRO A 191 6.74 60.43 -20.57
C PRO A 191 6.82 59.58 -19.29
N LYS A 192 6.72 60.23 -18.12
CA LYS A 192 6.87 59.56 -16.81
C LYS A 192 5.94 58.37 -16.57
N THR A 193 4.72 58.42 -17.10
CA THR A 193 3.75 57.34 -17.03
C THR A 193 4.25 56.08 -17.77
N SER A 194 4.73 56.23 -19.00
CA SER A 194 5.34 55.13 -19.77
C SER A 194 6.61 54.61 -19.11
N GLN A 195 7.46 55.49 -18.57
CA GLN A 195 8.68 55.10 -17.83
C GLN A 195 8.35 54.15 -16.66
N PHE A 196 7.32 54.46 -15.87
CA PHE A 196 6.86 53.60 -14.78
C PHE A 196 6.20 52.31 -15.29
N PHE A 197 5.37 52.40 -16.33
CA PHE A 197 4.62 51.28 -16.88
C PHE A 197 5.52 50.21 -17.52
N SER A 198 6.59 50.62 -18.21
CA SER A 198 7.56 49.72 -18.84
C SER A 198 8.32 48.89 -17.79
N GLU A 199 8.84 49.55 -16.74
CA GLU A 199 9.47 48.87 -15.59
C GLU A 199 8.50 47.99 -14.81
N PHE A 200 7.25 48.43 -14.62
CA PHE A 200 6.20 47.67 -13.96
C PHE A 200 5.87 46.37 -14.71
N ILE A 201 5.67 46.43 -16.03
CA ILE A 201 5.38 45.24 -16.85
C ILE A 201 6.56 44.26 -16.81
N ALA A 202 7.77 44.73 -17.08
CA ALA A 202 8.95 43.85 -17.12
C ALA A 202 9.18 43.15 -15.77
N SER A 203 8.92 43.85 -14.65
CA SER A 203 9.00 43.29 -13.30
C SER A 203 7.83 42.36 -12.94
N ALA A 204 6.63 42.61 -13.47
CA ALA A 204 5.49 41.72 -13.29
C ALA A 204 5.67 40.40 -14.06
N VAL A 205 6.13 40.47 -15.31
CA VAL A 205 6.48 39.27 -16.10
C VAL A 205 7.62 38.50 -15.45
N LEU A 206 8.66 39.20 -14.96
CA LEU A 206 9.75 38.59 -14.18
C LEU A 206 9.21 37.75 -13.02
N MET A 207 8.39 38.33 -12.15
CA MET A 207 7.93 37.62 -10.94
C MET A 207 6.90 36.53 -11.23
N PHE A 208 5.99 36.76 -12.19
CA PHE A 208 5.02 35.76 -12.64
C PHE A 208 5.73 34.51 -13.18
N VAL A 209 6.75 34.68 -14.02
CA VAL A 209 7.51 33.54 -14.56
C VAL A 209 8.46 32.93 -13.52
N ILE A 210 9.01 33.70 -12.56
CA ILE A 210 9.76 33.13 -11.42
C ILE A 210 8.86 32.19 -10.59
N PHE A 211 7.63 32.58 -10.27
CA PHE A 211 6.70 31.68 -9.57
C PHE A 211 6.26 30.51 -10.46
N ALA A 212 6.03 30.72 -11.76
CA ALA A 212 5.75 29.63 -12.69
C ALA A 212 6.88 28.60 -12.77
N LEU A 213 8.14 29.02 -12.68
CA LEU A 213 9.34 28.16 -12.69
C LEU A 213 9.67 27.53 -11.33
N LYS A 214 9.00 27.95 -10.25
CA LYS A 214 9.20 27.41 -8.88
C LYS A 214 7.95 26.76 -8.28
N ASP A 215 6.90 26.58 -9.08
CA ASP A 215 5.73 25.79 -8.71
C ASP A 215 5.93 24.32 -9.16
N PRO A 216 6.09 23.36 -8.24
CA PRO A 216 6.27 21.95 -8.58
C PRO A 216 5.01 21.31 -9.17
N SER A 217 3.83 21.95 -9.05
CA SER A 217 2.59 21.49 -9.69
C SER A 217 2.48 21.91 -11.17
N ASN A 218 3.33 22.83 -11.63
CA ASN A 218 3.32 23.33 -12.99
C ASN A 218 4.01 22.35 -13.97
N ASN A 219 3.21 21.51 -14.63
CA ASN A 219 3.68 20.54 -15.64
C ASN A 219 4.41 21.16 -16.85
N GLY A 220 4.45 22.49 -17.00
CA GLY A 220 5.27 23.17 -18.01
C GLY A 220 6.77 23.28 -17.67
N VAL A 221 7.20 22.84 -16.49
CA VAL A 221 8.59 22.99 -15.97
C VAL A 221 9.28 21.62 -15.90
N PRO A 222 10.59 21.51 -16.22
CA PRO A 222 11.37 20.32 -15.91
C PRO A 222 11.36 20.02 -14.40
N ARG A 223 11.04 18.79 -14.00
CA ARG A 223 10.91 18.39 -12.59
C ARG A 223 12.22 18.34 -11.78
N SER A 224 13.36 18.75 -12.35
CA SER A 224 14.62 18.94 -11.62
C SER A 224 14.92 20.43 -11.44
N ASP A 225 15.13 20.82 -10.18
CA ASP A 225 15.46 22.17 -9.76
C ASP A 225 16.80 22.70 -10.33
N GLU A 226 17.65 21.79 -10.82
CA GLU A 226 18.94 22.07 -11.47
C GLU A 226 18.81 22.96 -12.72
N TRP A 227 17.65 22.91 -13.41
CA TRP A 227 17.40 23.68 -14.62
C TRP A 227 16.98 25.13 -14.35
N PHE A 228 16.54 25.45 -13.12
CA PHE A 228 16.03 26.78 -12.76
C PHE A 228 16.96 27.95 -13.14
N PRO A 229 18.30 27.88 -12.94
CA PRO A 229 19.20 28.98 -13.33
C PRO A 229 19.27 29.21 -14.84
N LEU A 230 19.18 28.15 -15.65
CA LEU A 230 19.16 28.25 -17.11
C LEU A 230 17.80 28.75 -17.63
N CYS A 231 16.70 28.40 -16.97
CA CYS A 231 15.40 29.01 -17.25
C CYS A 231 15.41 30.51 -16.94
N LEU A 232 16.05 30.94 -15.84
CA LEU A 232 16.16 32.36 -15.49
C LEU A 232 17.15 33.12 -16.40
N PHE A 233 18.20 32.47 -16.92
CA PHE A 233 19.02 33.01 -18.00
C PHE A 233 18.13 33.47 -19.19
N PHE A 234 17.29 32.57 -19.71
CA PHE A 234 16.46 32.86 -20.88
C PHE A 234 15.36 33.90 -20.58
N LEU A 235 14.79 33.91 -19.37
CA LEU A 235 13.83 34.94 -18.96
C LEU A 235 14.47 36.35 -18.98
N ILE A 236 15.66 36.51 -18.38
CA ILE A 236 16.35 37.80 -18.31
C ILE A 236 16.83 38.24 -19.70
N PHE A 237 17.35 37.31 -20.51
CA PHE A 237 17.68 37.57 -21.91
C PHE A 237 16.45 38.08 -22.69
N GLY A 238 15.31 37.41 -22.56
CA GLY A 238 14.04 37.78 -23.20
C GLY A 238 13.54 39.16 -22.74
N LEU A 239 13.55 39.44 -21.43
CA LEU A 239 13.16 40.75 -20.89
C LEU A 239 14.06 41.88 -21.44
N GLY A 240 15.38 41.67 -21.48
CA GLY A 240 16.31 42.64 -22.05
C GLY A 240 16.13 42.85 -23.55
N ALA A 241 15.84 41.79 -24.30
CA ALA A 241 15.60 41.84 -25.74
C ALA A 241 14.23 42.47 -26.12
N CYS A 242 13.19 42.30 -25.32
CA CYS A 242 11.83 42.75 -25.62
C CYS A 242 11.45 44.10 -25.01
N PHE A 243 11.83 44.37 -23.75
CA PHE A 243 11.37 45.57 -23.02
C PHE A 243 12.48 46.61 -22.80
N GLY A 244 13.73 46.29 -23.16
CA GLY A 244 14.87 47.03 -22.64
C GLY A 244 15.24 48.35 -23.31
N TRP A 245 14.75 48.65 -24.51
CA TRP A 245 15.11 49.88 -25.24
C TRP A 245 14.62 51.16 -24.54
N GLU A 246 13.40 51.15 -24.00
CA GLU A 246 12.73 52.34 -23.47
C GLU A 246 13.38 52.91 -22.19
N THR A 247 13.77 52.02 -21.27
CA THR A 247 14.17 52.36 -19.90
C THR A 247 15.48 51.71 -19.45
N GLY A 248 16.01 50.73 -20.18
CA GLY A 248 17.10 49.87 -19.71
C GLY A 248 16.66 48.70 -18.83
N TYR A 249 15.36 48.38 -18.78
CA TYR A 249 14.75 47.23 -18.09
C TYR A 249 15.26 47.02 -16.66
N ALA A 250 15.29 48.07 -15.85
CA ALA A 250 15.93 48.10 -14.53
C ALA A 250 15.53 46.90 -13.65
N ILE A 251 14.22 46.63 -13.50
CA ILE A 251 13.54 45.48 -12.84
C ILE A 251 14.04 45.02 -11.46
N ASN A 252 15.05 45.66 -10.91
CA ASN A 252 15.77 45.29 -9.70
C ASN A 252 16.39 46.56 -9.08
N LEU A 253 15.94 46.94 -7.88
CA LEU A 253 16.47 48.13 -7.20
C LEU A 253 17.98 48.02 -6.96
N ALA A 254 18.51 46.83 -6.66
CA ALA A 254 19.95 46.62 -6.44
C ALA A 254 20.78 46.71 -7.74
N ARG A 255 20.15 46.46 -8.90
CA ARG A 255 20.76 46.68 -10.22
C ARG A 255 20.95 48.16 -10.56
N ASP A 256 20.04 49.01 -10.10
CA ASP A 256 20.11 50.45 -10.40
C ASP A 256 20.73 51.28 -9.27
N PHE A 257 20.20 51.20 -8.05
CA PHE A 257 20.54 52.12 -6.96
C PHE A 257 21.97 51.92 -6.44
N GLY A 258 22.42 50.68 -6.26
CA GLY A 258 23.79 50.38 -5.83
C GLY A 258 24.82 50.99 -6.79
N PRO A 259 24.73 50.68 -8.10
CA PRO A 259 25.57 51.31 -9.12
C PRO A 259 25.38 52.83 -9.33
N ARG A 260 24.18 53.37 -9.12
CA ARG A 260 23.92 54.83 -9.16
C ARG A 260 24.58 55.57 -8.00
N LEU A 261 24.60 54.95 -6.81
CA LEU A 261 25.34 55.45 -5.66
C LEU A 261 26.85 55.33 -5.86
N MET A 262 27.33 54.28 -6.54
CA MET A 262 28.73 54.12 -6.94
C MET A 262 29.15 55.20 -7.95
N SER A 263 28.38 55.41 -9.02
CA SER A 263 28.69 56.44 -10.02
C SER A 263 28.70 57.84 -9.40
N TYR A 264 27.75 58.15 -8.52
CA TYR A 264 27.79 59.38 -7.71
C TYR A 264 29.10 59.52 -6.92
N ALA A 265 29.52 58.44 -6.21
CA ALA A 265 30.71 58.44 -5.37
C ALA A 265 32.05 58.55 -6.15
N VAL A 266 32.12 58.06 -7.38
CA VAL A 266 33.33 58.19 -8.24
C VAL A 266 33.33 59.45 -9.12
N GLY A 267 32.38 60.37 -8.94
CA GLY A 267 32.45 61.73 -9.48
C GLY A 267 31.53 62.06 -10.66
N TYR A 268 30.49 61.27 -10.96
CA TYR A 268 29.52 61.60 -12.02
C TYR A 268 28.56 62.78 -11.70
N GLY A 269 28.71 63.42 -10.54
CA GLY A 269 27.94 64.59 -10.14
C GLY A 269 26.49 64.29 -9.69
N PRO A 270 25.79 65.27 -9.10
CA PRO A 270 24.39 65.12 -8.70
C PRO A 270 23.42 64.85 -9.86
N GLU A 271 23.86 65.05 -11.10
CA GLU A 271 23.10 64.84 -12.34
C GLU A 271 22.58 63.41 -12.48
N VAL A 272 23.25 62.40 -11.88
CA VAL A 272 22.77 61.00 -11.86
C VAL A 272 21.42 60.82 -11.14
N TRP A 273 21.00 61.81 -10.35
CA TRP A 273 19.71 61.84 -9.65
C TRP A 273 18.65 62.70 -10.39
N SER A 274 19.06 63.73 -11.14
CA SER A 274 18.14 64.65 -11.83
C SER A 274 17.88 64.31 -13.30
N ALA A 275 18.77 63.54 -13.94
CA ALA A 275 18.63 63.09 -15.32
C ALA A 275 17.36 62.23 -15.55
N GLY A 276 16.86 62.23 -16.80
CA GLY A 276 15.55 61.66 -17.14
C GLY A 276 14.37 62.36 -16.45
N GLY A 277 14.55 63.62 -16.02
CA GLY A 277 13.57 64.39 -15.25
C GLY A 277 13.30 63.75 -13.88
N TYR A 278 14.34 63.50 -13.10
CA TYR A 278 14.32 62.66 -11.90
C TYR A 278 13.81 61.25 -12.20
N TYR A 279 14.57 60.48 -12.98
CA TYR A 279 14.21 59.07 -13.27
C TYR A 279 14.45 58.14 -12.08
N PHE A 280 15.48 58.40 -11.27
CA PHE A 280 16.03 57.49 -10.24
C PHE A 280 15.01 56.77 -9.34
N TRP A 281 13.89 57.39 -8.99
CA TRP A 281 12.88 56.78 -8.10
C TRP A 281 12.02 55.71 -8.79
N ILE A 282 11.89 55.74 -10.12
CA ILE A 282 11.10 54.78 -10.88
C ILE A 282 11.66 53.35 -10.75
N PRO A 283 12.96 53.07 -11.04
CA PRO A 283 13.55 51.75 -10.82
C PRO A 283 13.68 51.37 -9.32
N MET A 284 13.39 52.30 -8.40
CA MET A 284 13.29 52.00 -6.96
C MET A 284 11.88 51.59 -6.52
N VAL A 285 10.83 51.92 -7.26
CA VAL A 285 9.43 51.73 -6.84
C VAL A 285 8.67 50.80 -7.81
N ALA A 286 8.77 51.05 -9.11
CA ALA A 286 8.05 50.28 -10.13
C ALA A 286 8.34 48.77 -10.06
N PRO A 287 9.59 48.30 -9.79
CA PRO A 287 9.84 46.88 -9.66
C PRO A 287 9.14 46.21 -8.47
N PHE A 288 8.98 46.88 -7.32
CA PHE A 288 8.23 46.31 -6.20
C PHE A 288 6.75 46.20 -6.53
N CYS A 289 6.16 47.23 -7.14
CA CYS A 289 4.78 47.20 -7.59
C CYS A 289 4.55 46.12 -8.65
N GLY A 290 5.46 46.01 -9.63
CA GLY A 290 5.40 45.02 -10.69
C GLY A 290 5.55 43.60 -10.15
N CYS A 291 6.59 43.29 -9.39
CA CYS A 291 6.79 41.96 -8.83
C CYS A 291 5.64 41.55 -7.89
N ALA A 292 5.11 42.46 -7.05
CA ALA A 292 3.97 42.15 -6.21
C ALA A 292 2.70 41.84 -7.04
N PHE A 293 2.47 42.57 -8.13
CA PHE A 293 1.34 42.33 -9.03
C PHE A 293 1.51 41.04 -9.86
N GLY A 294 2.72 40.75 -10.36
CA GLY A 294 3.03 39.50 -11.07
C GLY A 294 2.86 38.26 -10.19
N GLY A 295 3.30 38.33 -8.94
CA GLY A 295 3.05 37.28 -7.94
C GLY A 295 1.57 37.09 -7.64
N PHE A 296 0.82 38.19 -7.46
CA PHE A 296 -0.63 38.15 -7.27
C PHE A 296 -1.36 37.53 -8.47
N LEU A 297 -1.01 37.88 -9.72
CA LEU A 297 -1.62 37.29 -10.91
C LEU A 297 -1.37 35.78 -11.00
N TYR A 298 -0.17 35.31 -10.70
CA TYR A 298 0.12 33.88 -10.69
C TYR A 298 -0.70 33.15 -9.62
N ASP A 299 -0.81 33.76 -8.43
CA ASP A 299 -1.51 33.18 -7.29
C ASP A 299 -3.04 33.23 -7.40
N VAL A 300 -3.62 34.16 -8.19
CA VAL A 300 -5.07 34.22 -8.43
C VAL A 300 -5.52 33.24 -9.52
N PHE A 301 -4.69 32.99 -10.53
CA PHE A 301 -5.11 32.30 -11.76
C PHE A 301 -4.48 30.92 -12.00
N ILE A 302 -3.38 30.57 -11.33
CA ILE A 302 -2.64 29.32 -11.59
C ILE A 302 -2.29 28.56 -10.30
N TYR A 303 -1.68 29.21 -9.32
CA TYR A 303 -1.16 28.52 -8.13
C TYR A 303 -2.28 28.00 -7.22
N THR A 304 -2.29 26.69 -6.95
CA THR A 304 -3.26 26.04 -6.05
C THR A 304 -2.75 25.81 -4.63
N GLY A 305 -1.46 26.06 -4.38
CA GLY A 305 -0.80 25.82 -3.08
C GLY A 305 -0.99 26.93 -2.03
N GLU A 306 -0.18 26.89 -0.98
CA GLU A 306 -0.27 27.84 0.15
C GLU A 306 0.12 29.28 -0.24
N SER A 307 -0.88 30.12 -0.41
CA SER A 307 -0.75 31.56 -0.64
C SER A 307 -1.77 32.34 0.20
N PRO A 308 -1.49 33.59 0.64
CA PRO A 308 -2.51 34.45 1.22
C PRO A 308 -3.75 34.60 0.33
N VAL A 309 -3.57 34.58 -1.00
CA VAL A 309 -4.65 34.64 -2.00
C VAL A 309 -5.61 33.46 -1.86
N ASN A 310 -5.07 32.25 -1.63
CA ASN A 310 -5.83 31.00 -1.54
C ASN A 310 -6.49 30.80 -0.17
N THR A 311 -6.57 31.84 0.68
CA THR A 311 -7.28 31.80 1.96
C THR A 311 -8.65 32.50 1.88
N PRO A 312 -9.62 32.15 2.75
CA PRO A 312 -10.95 32.76 2.72
C PRO A 312 -10.91 34.30 2.79
N TRP A 313 -11.60 34.95 1.84
CA TRP A 313 -11.54 36.40 1.58
C TRP A 313 -10.18 36.90 1.03
N LEU A 314 -9.48 36.14 0.19
CA LEU A 314 -8.25 36.58 -0.50
C LEU A 314 -7.18 37.13 0.48
N GLY A 315 -7.08 36.53 1.67
CA GLY A 315 -6.14 36.97 2.71
C GLY A 315 -6.53 38.22 3.50
N LEU A 316 -7.61 38.95 3.14
CA LEU A 316 -8.08 40.14 3.87
C LEU A 316 -8.29 39.87 5.37
N LYS A 317 -8.71 38.64 5.72
CA LYS A 317 -8.91 38.22 7.11
C LYS A 317 -7.61 38.13 7.92
N LEU A 318 -6.47 37.82 7.29
CA LEU A 318 -5.15 37.83 7.96
C LEU A 318 -4.64 39.26 8.16
N ILE A 319 -4.92 40.17 7.21
CA ILE A 319 -4.54 41.58 7.28
C ILE A 319 -5.32 42.32 8.37
N LEU A 320 -6.64 42.07 8.47
CA LEU A 320 -7.52 42.73 9.44
C LEU A 320 -7.42 42.19 10.87
N LEU A 321 -6.94 40.95 11.06
CA LEU A 321 -6.87 40.29 12.37
C LEU A 321 -5.46 39.72 12.63
N PRO A 322 -4.46 40.55 13.00
CA PRO A 322 -3.07 40.11 13.17
C PRO A 322 -2.88 39.00 14.23
N ARG A 323 -3.79 38.88 15.22
CA ARG A 323 -3.79 37.74 16.16
C ARG A 323 -4.08 36.39 15.48
N TYR A 324 -4.89 36.38 14.43
CA TYR A 324 -5.22 35.16 13.66
C TYR A 324 -4.03 34.73 12.81
N ALA A 325 -3.40 35.68 12.11
CA ALA A 325 -2.17 35.44 11.34
C ALA A 325 -1.03 34.92 12.25
N PHE A 326 -0.87 35.47 13.45
CA PHE A 326 0.13 34.98 14.42
C PHE A 326 -0.16 33.57 14.93
N LYS A 327 -1.44 33.21 15.13
CA LYS A 327 -1.82 31.84 15.53
C LYS A 327 -1.56 30.83 14.41
N ALA A 328 -2.06 31.09 13.20
CA ALA A 328 -1.86 30.23 12.04
C ALA A 328 -0.36 30.03 11.74
N ARG A 329 0.45 31.09 11.78
CA ARG A 329 1.91 30.99 11.59
C ARG A 329 2.61 30.22 12.72
N LYS A 330 2.07 30.22 13.95
CA LYS A 330 2.56 29.39 15.06
C LYS A 330 2.17 27.92 14.92
N GLU A 331 1.01 27.62 14.31
CA GLU A 331 0.59 26.26 13.97
C GLU A 331 1.39 25.72 12.76
N HIS A 332 1.66 26.52 11.73
CA HIS A 332 2.56 26.17 10.61
C HIS A 332 4.00 25.93 11.10
N LEU A 333 4.57 26.85 11.90
CA LEU A 333 5.87 26.65 12.56
C LEU A 333 5.87 25.55 13.64
N ARG A 334 4.70 24.94 13.96
CA ARG A 334 4.61 23.66 14.68
C ARG A 334 4.68 22.51 13.70
N ARG A 335 3.90 22.52 12.61
CA ARG A 335 3.91 21.51 11.54
C ARG A 335 5.25 21.36 10.84
N GLU A 336 5.82 22.43 10.26
CA GLU A 336 7.19 22.41 9.69
C GLU A 336 8.24 21.90 10.69
N ARG A 337 8.01 22.14 11.99
CA ARG A 337 8.89 21.69 13.06
C ARG A 337 8.59 20.26 13.51
N GLU A 338 7.38 19.77 13.38
CA GLU A 338 6.97 18.40 13.71
C GLU A 338 7.31 17.47 12.54
N GLU A 339 6.92 17.82 11.32
CA GLU A 339 7.33 17.19 10.06
C GLU A 339 8.86 17.25 9.89
N GLY A 340 9.46 18.43 10.02
CA GLY A 340 10.91 18.61 9.89
C GLY A 340 11.73 17.94 11.00
N ILE A 341 11.22 17.85 12.24
CA ILE A 341 11.86 17.03 13.27
C ILE A 341 11.58 15.54 13.06
N ASN A 342 10.43 15.13 12.52
CA ASN A 342 10.15 13.73 12.24
C ASN A 342 10.99 13.19 11.07
N LEU A 343 11.19 13.99 10.02
CA LEU A 343 12.11 13.69 8.92
C LEU A 343 13.56 13.63 9.43
N VAL A 344 14.01 14.64 10.19
CA VAL A 344 15.36 14.64 10.78
C VAL A 344 15.55 13.57 11.87
N LYS A 345 14.50 13.14 12.57
CA LYS A 345 14.53 12.00 13.52
C LYS A 345 14.68 10.67 12.78
N ARG A 346 13.88 10.44 11.74
CA ARG A 346 13.90 9.18 10.95
C ARG A 346 15.19 9.01 10.16
N ASN A 347 15.83 10.12 9.77
CA ASN A 347 17.09 10.14 9.03
C ASN A 347 18.32 10.31 9.93
N HIS A 348 18.18 10.19 11.26
CA HIS A 348 19.29 10.28 12.20
C HIS A 348 19.95 8.90 12.40
N ALA A 349 21.26 8.85 12.62
CA ALA A 349 21.96 7.60 12.97
C ALA A 349 21.59 7.03 14.37
N TYR A 350 20.68 7.71 15.09
CA TYR A 350 20.04 7.26 16.33
C TYR A 350 18.51 7.31 16.22
N ALA A 351 17.97 7.13 15.01
CA ALA A 351 16.56 6.84 14.80
C ALA A 351 16.21 5.49 15.47
N SER A 352 14.98 5.33 15.94
CA SER A 352 14.48 4.04 16.41
C SER A 352 14.59 3.00 15.28
N PRO A 353 15.28 1.86 15.47
CA PRO A 353 15.61 0.93 14.40
C PRO A 353 14.37 0.35 13.70
N VAL A 354 14.49 0.19 12.38
CA VAL A 354 13.51 -0.52 11.54
C VAL A 354 13.99 -1.93 11.26
N LEU A 355 13.20 -2.93 11.64
CA LEU A 355 13.44 -4.34 11.39
C LEU A 355 12.38 -4.89 10.43
N LEU A 356 12.81 -5.55 9.35
CA LEU A 356 11.92 -6.19 8.38
C LEU A 356 12.04 -7.70 8.51
N LEU A 357 10.98 -8.35 9.00
CA LEU A 357 10.85 -9.81 9.06
C LEU A 357 10.19 -10.30 7.77
N VAL A 358 10.82 -11.23 7.05
CA VAL A 358 10.41 -11.60 5.68
C VAL A 358 10.37 -13.11 5.51
N ALA A 359 9.23 -13.65 5.08
CA ALA A 359 9.09 -15.06 4.74
C ALA A 359 9.88 -15.45 3.48
N LEU A 360 10.25 -16.73 3.38
CA LEU A 360 10.99 -17.34 2.26
C LEU A 360 10.12 -17.57 1.02
N GLU A 361 9.45 -16.53 0.53
CA GLU A 361 8.40 -16.64 -0.48
C GLU A 361 8.57 -15.56 -1.56
N PRO A 362 8.34 -15.85 -2.86
CA PRO A 362 8.57 -14.84 -3.90
C PRO A 362 7.72 -13.56 -3.74
N ASP A 363 6.50 -13.65 -3.20
CA ASP A 363 5.65 -12.49 -2.90
C ASP A 363 6.22 -11.63 -1.77
N ALA A 364 6.55 -12.22 -0.61
CA ALA A 364 7.18 -11.54 0.52
C ALA A 364 8.55 -10.95 0.16
N LEU A 365 9.35 -11.65 -0.66
CA LEU A 365 10.62 -11.20 -1.22
C LEU A 365 10.43 -9.96 -2.11
N CYS A 366 9.42 -9.97 -3.00
CA CYS A 366 9.07 -8.83 -3.84
C CYS A 366 8.55 -7.64 -3.03
N ALA A 367 7.67 -7.88 -2.05
CA ALA A 367 7.17 -6.86 -1.12
C ALA A 367 8.30 -6.20 -0.33
N CYS A 368 9.23 -7.00 0.22
CA CYS A 368 10.44 -6.53 0.86
C CYS A 368 11.29 -5.68 -0.08
N ARG A 369 11.41 -6.07 -1.36
CA ARG A 369 12.17 -5.28 -2.34
C ARG A 369 11.52 -3.93 -2.65
N ILE A 370 10.18 -3.85 -2.70
CA ILE A 370 9.45 -2.58 -2.85
C ILE A 370 9.65 -1.70 -1.60
N LEU A 371 9.38 -2.23 -0.40
CA LEU A 371 9.51 -1.47 0.85
C LEU A 371 10.94 -0.99 1.10
N THR A 372 11.94 -1.84 0.89
CA THR A 372 13.36 -1.46 1.06
C THR A 372 13.82 -0.45 0.00
N ALA A 373 13.21 -0.39 -1.18
CA ALA A 373 13.46 0.68 -2.14
C ALA A 373 12.88 2.03 -1.67
N LEU A 374 11.68 2.05 -1.07
CA LEU A 374 11.11 3.25 -0.44
C LEU A 374 11.98 3.74 0.73
N LEU A 375 12.33 2.87 1.67
CA LEU A 375 13.16 3.20 2.82
C LEU A 375 14.56 3.73 2.40
N LYS A 376 15.14 3.19 1.32
CA LYS A 376 16.41 3.69 0.75
C LYS A 376 16.27 5.06 0.10
N ARG A 377 15.14 5.36 -0.55
CA ARG A 377 14.84 6.71 -1.10
C ARG A 377 14.72 7.76 0.01
N ASP A 378 14.25 7.38 1.19
CA ASP A 378 14.17 8.26 2.38
C ASP A 378 15.43 8.24 3.26
N TYR A 379 16.47 7.47 2.93
CA TYR A 379 17.69 7.29 3.74
C TYR A 379 17.43 6.69 5.15
N ILE A 380 16.36 5.91 5.32
CA ILE A 380 16.01 5.28 6.60
C ILE A 380 16.83 3.99 6.79
N PRO A 381 17.64 3.87 7.86
CA PRO A 381 18.39 2.64 8.15
C PRO A 381 17.44 1.51 8.58
N HIS A 382 17.61 0.33 7.98
CA HIS A 382 16.77 -0.84 8.23
C HIS A 382 17.59 -2.13 8.18
N LYS A 383 17.24 -3.11 9.02
CA LYS A 383 17.75 -4.48 8.96
C LYS A 383 16.69 -5.38 8.31
N ILE A 384 17.10 -6.25 7.39
CA ILE A 384 16.25 -7.34 6.87
C ILE A 384 16.65 -8.61 7.61
N GLN A 385 15.67 -9.38 8.06
CA GLN A 385 15.84 -10.68 8.68
C GLN A 385 14.94 -11.69 7.93
N PRO A 386 15.51 -12.64 7.17
CA PRO A 386 14.72 -13.75 6.66
C PRO A 386 14.26 -14.66 7.81
N VAL A 387 13.08 -15.25 7.63
CA VAL A 387 12.42 -16.14 8.59
C VAL A 387 11.85 -17.33 7.81
N SER A 388 12.16 -18.57 8.18
CA SER A 388 11.66 -19.78 7.49
C SER A 388 10.37 -20.34 8.11
N GLY A 389 10.22 -20.16 9.42
CA GLY A 389 9.13 -20.72 10.22
C GLY A 389 8.98 -20.01 11.57
N TYR A 390 8.12 -20.54 12.43
CA TYR A 390 7.81 -19.95 13.73
C TYR A 390 8.96 -20.08 14.75
N GLY A 391 9.81 -21.10 14.64
CA GLY A 391 11.03 -21.24 15.44
C GLY A 391 12.07 -20.15 15.14
N ASP A 392 12.22 -19.77 13.87
CA ASP A 392 13.03 -18.61 13.47
C ASP A 392 12.42 -17.29 13.95
N LEU A 393 11.09 -17.19 14.00
CA LEU A 393 10.39 -16.02 14.50
C LEU A 393 10.63 -15.83 16.01
N ALA A 394 10.54 -16.89 16.79
CA ALA A 394 10.92 -16.90 18.20
C ALA A 394 12.42 -16.59 18.40
N GLY A 395 13.31 -17.18 17.59
CA GLY A 395 14.74 -16.88 17.62
C GLY A 395 15.07 -15.42 17.29
N ALA A 396 14.40 -14.84 16.29
CA ALA A 396 14.51 -13.42 15.95
C ALA A 396 13.91 -12.50 17.04
N THR A 397 12.91 -12.97 17.77
CA THR A 397 12.30 -12.25 18.90
C THR A 397 13.29 -12.06 20.04
N GLU A 398 13.88 -13.16 20.51
CA GLU A 398 14.87 -13.15 21.59
C GLU A 398 16.12 -12.35 21.20
N THR A 399 16.59 -12.51 19.97
CA THR A 399 17.87 -11.92 19.54
C THR A 399 17.79 -10.48 19.03
N LEU A 400 16.62 -10.01 18.56
CA LEU A 400 16.46 -8.69 17.94
C LEU A 400 15.34 -7.84 18.56
N ILE A 401 14.17 -8.42 18.87
CA ILE A 401 12.98 -7.64 19.24
C ILE A 401 12.95 -7.29 20.72
N ARG A 402 13.26 -8.26 21.61
CA ARG A 402 13.38 -8.00 23.06
C ARG A 402 14.41 -6.88 23.35
N PRO A 403 15.65 -6.93 22.83
CA PRO A 403 16.63 -5.84 22.97
C PRO A 403 16.24 -4.47 22.39
N MET A 404 15.18 -4.37 21.56
CA MET A 404 14.67 -3.08 21.07
C MET A 404 13.74 -2.38 22.09
N ARG A 405 13.18 -3.10 23.06
CA ARG A 405 12.22 -2.58 24.05
C ARG A 405 12.85 -1.57 25.01
N THR A 406 12.12 -0.50 25.30
CA THR A 406 12.54 0.51 26.29
C THR A 406 12.59 -0.02 27.73
N THR A 407 11.80 -1.04 28.05
CA THR A 407 11.84 -1.77 29.34
C THR A 407 13.17 -2.50 29.55
N GLU A 408 13.78 -3.01 28.48
CA GLU A 408 15.07 -3.71 28.48
C GLU A 408 16.27 -2.75 28.21
N GLY A 409 16.02 -1.44 28.19
CA GLY A 409 17.04 -0.40 27.95
C GLY A 409 17.27 -0.04 26.48
N GLY A 410 16.48 -0.61 25.56
CA GLY A 410 16.43 -0.26 24.14
C GLY A 410 15.78 1.10 23.86
N SER A 411 15.72 1.49 22.58
CA SER A 411 15.24 2.81 22.13
C SER A 411 13.77 2.86 21.67
N GLY A 412 13.05 1.74 21.78
CA GLY A 412 11.88 1.48 20.93
C GLY A 412 12.29 1.29 19.46
N GLY A 413 11.33 0.92 18.61
CA GLY A 413 11.61 0.54 17.22
C GLY A 413 10.35 0.28 16.39
N VAL A 414 10.54 -0.01 15.11
CA VAL A 414 9.46 -0.44 14.21
C VAL A 414 9.84 -1.80 13.63
N VAL A 415 8.98 -2.81 13.81
CA VAL A 415 9.08 -4.12 13.16
C VAL A 415 8.02 -4.19 12.07
N VAL A 416 8.37 -4.67 10.88
CA VAL A 416 7.42 -4.91 9.78
C VAL A 416 7.51 -6.37 9.37
N CYS A 417 6.41 -7.09 9.49
CA CYS A 417 6.28 -8.50 9.11
C CYS A 417 5.67 -8.60 7.72
N LEU A 418 6.43 -9.14 6.76
CA LEU A 418 6.02 -9.30 5.37
C LEU A 418 5.80 -10.79 5.06
N GLY A 419 4.54 -11.18 4.97
CA GLY A 419 4.11 -12.57 4.81
C GLY A 419 4.41 -13.42 6.05
N VAL A 420 4.37 -12.84 7.25
CA VAL A 420 4.67 -13.50 8.54
C VAL A 420 3.66 -13.04 9.60
N GLY A 421 3.19 -13.97 10.44
CA GLY A 421 2.49 -13.67 11.69
C GLY A 421 0.96 -13.55 11.62
N GLY A 422 0.32 -13.69 10.46
CA GLY A 422 -1.13 -13.46 10.35
C GLY A 422 -2.00 -14.44 11.17
N MET A 423 -1.59 -15.70 11.27
CA MET A 423 -2.39 -16.80 11.86
C MET A 423 -2.06 -17.12 13.34
N VAL A 424 -1.03 -16.50 13.93
CA VAL A 424 -0.54 -16.81 15.29
C VAL A 424 -0.64 -15.56 16.16
N ASP A 425 -0.79 -15.73 17.47
CA ASP A 425 -0.81 -14.61 18.39
C ASP A 425 0.57 -13.94 18.43
N MET A 426 0.63 -12.67 18.06
CA MET A 426 1.88 -11.91 17.99
C MET A 426 2.18 -11.15 19.29
N GLU A 427 1.28 -11.14 20.27
CA GLU A 427 1.55 -10.62 21.61
C GLU A 427 2.26 -11.70 22.45
N ASP A 428 1.79 -12.95 22.41
CA ASP A 428 2.47 -14.14 22.99
C ASP A 428 3.79 -14.46 22.26
N MET A 429 3.78 -14.63 20.92
CA MET A 429 4.99 -14.98 20.14
C MET A 429 6.13 -13.96 20.32
N PHE A 430 5.81 -12.70 20.59
CA PHE A 430 6.81 -11.67 20.90
C PHE A 430 7.07 -11.48 22.40
N GLY A 431 6.31 -12.13 23.29
CA GLY A 431 6.37 -12.03 24.74
C GLY A 431 6.04 -10.63 25.25
N PHE A 432 5.12 -9.93 24.57
CA PHE A 432 4.70 -8.55 24.85
C PHE A 432 3.64 -8.46 25.96
N GLU A 433 3.23 -9.58 26.53
CA GLU A 433 2.33 -9.64 27.70
C GLU A 433 2.74 -8.67 28.82
N VAL A 434 1.75 -8.24 29.60
CA VAL A 434 1.93 -7.42 30.81
C VAL A 434 1.63 -8.29 32.02
N GLY A 435 2.66 -8.59 32.82
CA GLY A 435 2.49 -9.37 34.05
C GLY A 435 1.71 -8.62 35.12
N GLU A 436 1.20 -9.35 36.12
CA GLU A 436 0.35 -8.83 37.22
C GLU A 436 0.96 -7.62 37.96
N ASN A 437 2.30 -7.51 37.98
CA ASN A 437 3.03 -6.39 38.59
C ASN A 437 3.01 -5.09 37.76
N GLY A 438 2.45 -5.10 36.55
CA GLY A 438 2.57 -4.01 35.57
C GLY A 438 3.91 -3.98 34.82
N GLU A 439 4.75 -5.01 34.98
CA GLU A 439 6.01 -5.18 34.26
C GLU A 439 5.75 -6.01 32.99
N GLY A 440 6.15 -5.49 31.82
CA GLY A 440 5.94 -6.13 30.51
C GLY A 440 5.57 -5.12 29.42
N GLY A 441 4.77 -5.54 28.44
CA GLY A 441 4.25 -4.68 27.38
C GLY A 441 5.17 -4.50 26.17
N PRO A 442 4.69 -3.86 25.09
CA PRO A 442 5.45 -3.67 23.85
C PRO A 442 6.66 -2.75 23.93
N GLY A 443 6.90 -2.07 25.06
CA GLY A 443 8.14 -1.33 25.32
C GLY A 443 8.51 -0.30 24.24
N GLY A 444 7.54 0.39 23.63
CA GLY A 444 7.79 1.34 22.54
C GLY A 444 8.21 0.69 21.20
N VAL A 445 8.03 -0.61 21.03
CA VAL A 445 8.16 -1.32 19.75
C VAL A 445 6.80 -1.38 19.06
N GLU A 446 6.73 -0.89 17.82
CA GLU A 446 5.52 -0.88 17.00
C GLU A 446 5.64 -1.96 15.90
N VAL A 447 4.69 -2.89 15.83
CA VAL A 447 4.71 -4.03 14.91
C VAL A 447 3.65 -3.84 13.83
N TRP A 448 4.08 -3.86 12.56
CA TRP A 448 3.19 -3.78 11.40
C TRP A 448 3.09 -5.15 10.71
N LEU A 449 1.91 -5.76 10.71
CA LEU A 449 1.64 -7.05 10.10
C LEU A 449 1.04 -6.88 8.69
N MET A 450 1.73 -7.39 7.67
CA MET A 450 1.26 -7.44 6.28
C MET A 450 1.35 -8.90 5.79
N ASP A 451 0.26 -9.66 5.94
CA ASP A 451 0.19 -11.09 5.62
C ASP A 451 -1.06 -11.39 4.79
N SER A 452 -0.91 -12.24 3.78
CA SER A 452 -1.99 -12.71 2.90
C SER A 452 -2.65 -13.99 3.42
N ARG A 453 -2.14 -14.62 4.49
CA ARG A 453 -2.77 -15.82 5.07
C ARG A 453 -4.01 -15.46 5.90
N ARG A 454 -5.01 -16.34 5.87
CA ARG A 454 -6.29 -16.25 6.59
C ARG A 454 -6.66 -17.63 7.18
N PRO A 455 -7.38 -17.73 8.31
CA PRO A 455 -7.91 -16.64 9.14
C PRO A 455 -6.81 -15.79 9.79
N TRP A 456 -7.16 -14.57 10.20
CA TRP A 456 -6.32 -13.77 11.09
C TRP A 456 -6.44 -14.31 12.53
N ASN A 457 -5.40 -14.21 13.34
CA ASN A 457 -5.61 -14.26 14.79
C ASN A 457 -6.34 -12.97 15.22
N LEU A 458 -7.47 -13.12 15.92
CA LEU A 458 -8.34 -12.03 16.33
C LEU A 458 -7.72 -11.12 17.41
N ALA A 459 -6.78 -11.63 18.22
CA ALA A 459 -6.03 -10.81 19.17
C ALA A 459 -5.15 -9.78 18.44
N ASN A 460 -4.49 -10.17 17.34
CA ASN A 460 -3.69 -9.25 16.51
C ASN A 460 -4.51 -8.11 15.88
N VAL A 461 -5.83 -8.30 15.69
CA VAL A 461 -6.72 -7.39 14.96
C VAL A 461 -7.59 -6.53 15.90
N PHE A 462 -8.12 -7.13 16.97
CA PHE A 462 -9.08 -6.50 17.89
C PHE A 462 -8.58 -6.43 19.34
N GLY A 463 -7.57 -7.20 19.72
CA GLY A 463 -6.99 -7.21 21.06
C GLY A 463 -6.38 -5.86 21.42
N SER A 464 -6.73 -5.35 22.61
CA SER A 464 -6.26 -4.05 23.07
C SER A 464 -5.22 -4.21 24.19
N SER A 465 -3.95 -4.32 23.79
CA SER A 465 -2.78 -4.48 24.68
C SER A 465 -2.84 -3.57 25.92
N ALA A 466 -2.63 -4.13 27.10
CA ALA A 466 -2.95 -3.47 28.36
C ALA A 466 -1.97 -2.33 28.70
N GLY A 467 -2.45 -1.09 28.81
CA GLY A 467 -1.62 0.08 29.14
C GLY A 467 -1.89 0.64 30.53
N ALA A 468 -0.88 0.77 31.38
CA ALA A 468 -1.01 1.52 32.63
C ALA A 468 -1.20 3.02 32.37
N ASP A 469 -2.22 3.65 32.98
CA ASP A 469 -2.37 5.11 32.92
C ASP A 469 -1.32 5.79 33.82
N PRO A 470 -0.45 6.68 33.29
CA PRO A 470 0.62 7.32 34.06
C PRO A 470 0.13 8.36 35.10
N THR A 471 -1.18 8.55 35.26
CA THR A 471 -1.80 9.47 36.22
C THR A 471 -2.65 8.80 37.29
N THR A 472 -3.25 7.63 37.03
CA THR A 472 -4.00 6.85 38.05
C THR A 472 -3.27 5.57 38.49
N GLY A 473 -2.40 5.01 37.65
CA GLY A 473 -1.78 3.70 37.89
C GLY A 473 -2.70 2.50 37.59
N GLU A 474 -3.93 2.76 37.12
CA GLU A 474 -4.87 1.69 36.73
C GLU A 474 -4.50 1.12 35.36
N VAL A 475 -4.80 -0.17 35.15
CA VAL A 475 -4.60 -0.85 33.87
C VAL A 475 -5.75 -0.51 32.93
N VAL A 476 -5.49 0.37 31.96
CA VAL A 476 -6.47 0.85 30.98
C VAL A 476 -6.24 0.15 29.65
N ARG A 477 -7.07 -0.85 29.33
CA ARG A 477 -7.09 -1.54 28.02
C ARG A 477 -7.53 -0.63 26.85
N LYS A 478 -8.01 0.60 27.08
CA LYS A 478 -8.54 1.48 26.01
C LYS A 478 -7.53 2.54 25.57
N TYR A 479 -6.88 2.30 24.43
CA TYR A 479 -5.97 3.26 23.80
C TYR A 479 -6.69 4.52 23.29
N PRO A 480 -6.20 5.74 23.62
CA PRO A 480 -6.80 6.97 23.12
C PRO A 480 -6.63 7.08 21.61
N GLY A 481 -7.76 7.02 20.90
CA GLY A 481 -7.82 7.07 19.44
C GLY A 481 -7.92 5.71 18.75
N VAL A 482 -8.15 4.63 19.48
CA VAL A 482 -8.56 3.32 18.93
C VAL A 482 -10.01 3.04 19.33
N GLU A 483 -10.86 2.70 18.35
CA GLU A 483 -12.27 2.34 18.60
C GLU A 483 -12.58 0.99 17.95
N LYS A 484 -12.87 -0.04 18.78
CA LYS A 484 -13.14 -1.43 18.35
C LYS A 484 -12.10 -1.99 17.36
N GLY A 485 -10.81 -1.83 17.69
CA GLY A 485 -9.66 -2.21 16.85
C GLY A 485 -9.31 -1.20 15.74
N GLN A 486 -10.19 -0.26 15.39
CA GLN A 486 -9.92 0.69 14.30
C GLN A 486 -9.09 1.89 14.77
N LEU A 487 -7.99 2.17 14.07
CA LEU A 487 -7.16 3.37 14.27
C LEU A 487 -7.91 4.62 13.77
N THR A 488 -8.29 5.52 14.69
CA THR A 488 -8.89 6.80 14.32
C THR A 488 -7.83 7.86 13.99
N ALA A 489 -8.25 8.95 13.33
CA ALA A 489 -7.40 10.12 13.05
C ALA A 489 -6.90 10.89 14.31
N SER A 490 -7.18 10.40 15.52
CA SER A 490 -6.64 10.93 16.78
C SER A 490 -5.50 10.09 17.38
N TYR A 491 -5.23 8.90 16.82
CA TYR A 491 -4.13 8.02 17.22
C TYR A 491 -2.75 8.70 17.11
N GLN A 492 -1.84 8.36 18.02
CA GLN A 492 -0.47 8.86 18.03
C GLN A 492 0.54 7.71 18.20
N SER A 493 1.23 7.38 17.12
CA SER A 493 2.34 6.40 17.10
C SER A 493 3.42 6.73 18.12
N GLY A 494 4.02 5.70 18.71
CA GLY A 494 5.15 5.81 19.65
C GLY A 494 4.93 5.25 21.06
N ARG A 495 3.79 4.61 21.36
CA ARG A 495 3.64 3.77 22.58
C ARG A 495 4.02 2.30 22.37
N GLY A 496 4.07 1.85 21.12
CA GLY A 496 4.22 0.44 20.74
C GLY A 496 2.87 -0.28 20.65
N GLY A 497 2.90 -1.55 20.22
CA GLY A 497 1.72 -2.40 19.99
C GLY A 497 1.72 -3.04 18.60
N ILE A 498 0.73 -3.89 18.35
CA ILE A 498 0.52 -4.59 17.08
C ILE A 498 -0.47 -3.82 16.21
N ILE A 499 -0.19 -3.72 14.92
CA ILE A 499 -0.99 -3.03 13.91
C ILE A 499 -1.09 -3.93 12.67
N VAL A 500 -2.30 -4.37 12.34
CA VAL A 500 -2.57 -5.12 11.11
C VAL A 500 -2.87 -4.15 9.96
N PHE A 501 -2.26 -4.38 8.80
CA PHE A 501 -2.57 -3.65 7.58
C PHE A 501 -3.71 -4.36 6.83
N ASP A 502 -4.89 -3.73 6.78
CA ASP A 502 -6.08 -4.29 6.14
C ASP A 502 -5.95 -4.30 4.59
N ASP A 503 -6.44 -5.37 3.97
CA ASP A 503 -6.63 -5.50 2.51
C ASP A 503 -8.10 -5.39 2.09
N GLY A 504 -8.97 -4.99 3.03
CA GLY A 504 -10.42 -4.85 2.91
C GLY A 504 -11.18 -5.97 3.62
N ASP A 505 -10.53 -7.10 3.93
CA ASP A 505 -11.14 -8.27 4.54
C ASP A 505 -11.70 -7.96 5.96
N ILE A 506 -11.02 -7.10 6.72
CA ILE A 506 -11.42 -6.79 8.10
C ILE A 506 -12.68 -5.92 8.13
N GLU A 507 -12.78 -4.93 7.24
CA GLU A 507 -13.97 -4.07 7.14
C GLU A 507 -15.14 -4.73 6.40
N GLU A 508 -14.90 -5.49 5.31
CA GLU A 508 -15.97 -6.11 4.51
C GLU A 508 -16.52 -7.44 5.11
N GLU A 509 -15.67 -8.34 5.60
CA GLU A 509 -16.10 -9.70 5.99
C GLU A 509 -16.26 -9.90 7.51
N MET A 510 -15.35 -9.35 8.34
CA MET A 510 -15.21 -9.77 9.75
C MET A 510 -16.09 -9.04 10.78
N GLY A 511 -17.21 -8.44 10.34
CA GLY A 511 -18.09 -7.65 11.19
C GLY A 511 -18.69 -8.42 12.38
N THR A 512 -19.03 -9.70 12.19
CA THR A 512 -19.65 -10.53 13.25
C THR A 512 -18.61 -11.06 14.26
N GLN A 513 -17.39 -11.36 13.80
CA GLN A 513 -16.28 -11.76 14.67
C GLN A 513 -15.82 -10.60 15.54
N ARG A 514 -15.75 -9.38 14.99
CA ARG A 514 -15.47 -8.16 15.76
C ARG A 514 -16.49 -7.94 16.87
N GLU A 515 -17.78 -8.11 16.58
CA GLU A 515 -18.83 -7.98 17.60
C GLU A 515 -18.69 -9.05 18.68
N ALA A 516 -18.46 -10.32 18.30
CA ALA A 516 -18.29 -11.42 19.24
C ALA A 516 -17.03 -11.30 20.12
N TYR A 517 -15.89 -10.90 19.55
CA TYR A 517 -14.64 -10.73 20.29
C TYR A 517 -14.74 -9.57 21.29
N CYS A 518 -15.16 -8.37 20.86
CA CYS A 518 -15.32 -7.25 21.78
C CYS A 518 -16.40 -7.47 22.85
N ALA A 519 -17.48 -8.20 22.53
CA ALA A 519 -18.52 -8.54 23.52
C ALA A 519 -18.06 -9.56 24.57
N LEU A 520 -17.07 -10.39 24.25
CA LEU A 520 -16.40 -11.27 25.22
C LEU A 520 -15.37 -10.49 26.06
N GLU A 521 -14.60 -9.58 25.44
CA GLU A 521 -13.61 -8.74 26.15
C GLU A 521 -14.25 -7.74 27.12
N GLU A 522 -15.42 -7.19 26.79
CA GLU A 522 -16.19 -6.30 27.68
C GLU A 522 -17.07 -7.06 28.71
N MET A 523 -17.05 -8.41 28.72
CA MET A 523 -17.84 -9.21 29.67
C MET A 523 -17.14 -9.32 31.03
N PRO A 524 -17.85 -9.13 32.17
CA PRO A 524 -17.28 -9.41 33.49
C PRO A 524 -16.87 -10.87 33.64
N GLU A 525 -15.73 -11.11 34.29
CA GLU A 525 -15.30 -12.46 34.67
C GLU A 525 -16.29 -13.08 35.66
N VAL A 526 -17.14 -13.97 35.16
CA VAL A 526 -17.99 -14.83 35.98
C VAL A 526 -17.09 -15.90 36.58
N GLY A 527 -16.71 -15.72 37.84
CA GLY A 527 -15.84 -16.65 38.56
C GLY A 527 -16.36 -18.09 38.54
N GLU A 528 -15.42 -19.02 38.36
CA GLU A 528 -15.62 -20.46 38.56
C GLU A 528 -15.38 -20.80 40.04
N GLU A 529 -16.14 -20.15 40.92
CA GLU A 529 -16.37 -20.73 42.25
C GLU A 529 -17.24 -21.98 42.08
N GLU A 530 -16.79 -23.06 42.71
CA GLU A 530 -17.27 -24.43 42.54
C GLU A 530 -18.76 -24.59 42.90
N ASP A 531 -19.36 -25.71 42.47
CA ASP A 531 -20.69 -26.14 42.93
C ASP A 531 -20.63 -26.51 44.42
N VAL A 532 -20.70 -25.50 45.28
CA VAL A 532 -21.03 -25.68 46.69
C VAL A 532 -22.52 -26.01 46.78
N ASP A 533 -22.82 -27.27 47.12
CA ASP A 533 -24.15 -27.70 47.51
C ASP A 533 -24.63 -26.91 48.74
N ASP A 534 -25.39 -25.83 48.50
CA ASP A 534 -25.96 -24.94 49.53
C ASP A 534 -27.15 -25.60 50.24
N ASP A 535 -26.85 -26.68 50.95
CA ASP A 535 -27.74 -27.43 51.84
C ASP A 535 -27.14 -27.38 53.27
N SER A 536 -26.98 -26.16 53.80
CA SER A 536 -26.47 -25.90 55.16
C SER A 536 -27.06 -24.62 55.78
N GLU A 537 -27.23 -24.63 57.10
CA GLU A 537 -27.94 -23.59 57.86
C GLU A 537 -26.99 -22.54 58.49
N GLU A 538 -27.52 -21.33 58.73
CA GLU A 538 -27.12 -20.32 59.73
C GLU A 538 -25.64 -19.84 59.83
N GLU A 539 -25.39 -18.55 59.54
CA GLU A 539 -25.01 -17.56 60.58
C GLU A 539 -25.10 -16.08 60.08
N GLU A 540 -24.75 -15.10 60.94
CA GLU A 540 -25.21 -13.70 60.89
C GLU A 540 -24.22 -12.68 60.29
N VAL A 541 -24.74 -11.63 59.62
CA VAL A 541 -24.29 -10.22 59.83
C VAL A 541 -25.50 -9.26 59.68
N GLU A 542 -25.64 -8.30 60.61
CA GLU A 542 -26.74 -7.32 60.65
C GLU A 542 -26.57 -6.15 59.65
N ASN A 543 -27.69 -5.61 59.12
CA ASN A 543 -28.20 -4.24 59.43
C ASN A 543 -29.31 -3.76 58.46
N ALA A 544 -30.59 -3.80 58.89
CA ALA A 544 -31.69 -3.04 58.26
C ALA A 544 -32.86 -2.78 59.25
N PRO A 545 -33.47 -1.57 59.31
CA PRO A 545 -34.56 -1.28 60.25
C PRO A 545 -35.93 -1.91 59.85
N PRO A 546 -36.83 -2.19 60.82
CA PRO A 546 -37.96 -3.10 60.58
C PRO A 546 -39.29 -2.44 60.17
N SER A 547 -39.93 -2.98 59.12
CA SER A 547 -41.39 -3.13 59.04
C SER A 547 -41.78 -4.22 58.02
N GLY A 548 -42.80 -5.07 58.24
CA GLY A 548 -43.59 -5.20 59.47
C GLY A 548 -44.93 -5.93 59.36
N GLN A 549 -44.98 -7.18 58.87
CA GLN A 549 -46.08 -8.14 59.18
C GLN A 549 -45.77 -9.58 58.76
N ALA A 550 -46.44 -10.56 59.38
CA ALA A 550 -46.10 -11.99 59.34
C ALA A 550 -46.94 -12.85 58.36
N PRO A 551 -46.40 -13.98 57.84
CA PRO A 551 -47.02 -14.79 56.78
C PRO A 551 -47.98 -15.87 57.28
N LYS A 552 -48.86 -16.40 56.40
CA LYS A 552 -49.64 -17.64 56.66
C LYS A 552 -49.88 -18.50 55.40
N LYS A 553 -49.34 -19.73 55.46
CA LYS A 553 -49.80 -21.01 54.85
C LYS A 553 -49.87 -21.05 53.30
N ARG A 554 -49.10 -21.85 52.55
CA ARG A 554 -48.56 -23.25 52.68
C ARG A 554 -49.60 -24.34 52.34
N LYS A 555 -49.16 -25.32 51.51
CA LYS A 555 -49.81 -26.56 50.98
C LYS A 555 -50.45 -26.41 49.58
N SER A 556 -50.34 -27.40 48.66
CA SER A 556 -49.53 -28.65 48.66
C SER A 556 -49.45 -29.29 47.25
N TRP A 557 -48.26 -29.73 46.79
CA TRP A 557 -47.72 -31.12 46.66
C TRP A 557 -48.38 -32.04 45.59
N GLY A 558 -47.58 -32.91 44.96
CA GLY A 558 -47.90 -33.76 43.80
C GLY A 558 -47.24 -33.24 42.50
N GLU A 559 -46.00 -33.54 42.09
CA GLU A 559 -45.08 -34.70 42.33
C GLU A 559 -45.22 -35.83 41.28
N ASP A 560 -44.07 -36.41 40.90
CA ASP A 560 -43.77 -37.41 39.85
C ASP A 560 -43.96 -37.01 38.35
N ASP A 561 -43.21 -37.56 37.38
CA ASP A 561 -41.75 -37.45 37.11
C ASP A 561 -41.46 -37.77 35.60
N ASP A 562 -40.21 -37.57 35.17
CA ASP A 562 -39.50 -38.26 34.06
C ASP A 562 -39.77 -37.91 32.56
N SER A 563 -38.73 -38.14 31.74
CA SER A 563 -38.65 -38.17 30.25
C SER A 563 -38.70 -36.86 29.42
N ASP A 564 -37.51 -36.25 29.28
CA ASP A 564 -36.75 -36.03 28.02
C ASP A 564 -37.29 -35.20 26.81
N ALA A 565 -36.35 -34.48 26.18
CA ALA A 565 -36.33 -33.86 24.85
C ALA A 565 -37.45 -32.88 24.39
N GLY A 566 -37.02 -31.72 23.85
CA GLY A 566 -37.80 -30.90 22.92
C GLY A 566 -38.40 -29.60 23.49
N MET A 567 -37.63 -28.52 23.47
CA MET A 567 -38.13 -27.14 23.66
C MET A 567 -37.82 -26.31 22.42
N SER A 568 -38.84 -26.10 21.59
CA SER A 568 -38.86 -25.10 20.52
C SER A 568 -39.33 -23.75 21.07
N ASP A 569 -38.56 -22.69 20.85
CA ASP A 569 -38.99 -21.31 21.12
C ASP A 569 -39.86 -20.80 19.97
N ASP A 570 -41.19 -20.83 20.11
CA ASP A 570 -42.05 -19.68 19.77
C ASP A 570 -43.52 -19.85 20.27
N GLU A 571 -43.82 -19.50 21.52
CA GLU A 571 -45.21 -19.30 21.97
C GLU A 571 -45.43 -17.94 22.64
N ARG A 572 -46.13 -17.03 21.96
CA ARG A 572 -46.57 -15.74 22.50
C ARG A 572 -48.02 -15.82 23.00
N PRO A 573 -48.28 -15.66 24.32
CA PRO A 573 -49.65 -15.70 24.83
C PRO A 573 -50.49 -14.49 24.41
N ARG A 574 -51.64 -14.76 23.78
CA ARG A 574 -52.67 -13.78 23.39
C ARG A 574 -53.38 -13.17 24.61
N GLN A 575 -53.71 -11.86 24.60
CA GLN A 575 -55.08 -11.40 24.92
C GLN A 575 -55.45 -9.93 24.57
N ARG A 576 -56.38 -9.80 23.62
CA ARG A 576 -57.53 -8.86 23.52
C ARG A 576 -57.42 -7.41 24.08
N ARG A 577 -57.64 -6.43 23.19
CA ARG A 577 -58.98 -5.78 23.03
C ARG A 577 -59.13 -4.95 21.73
N ARG A 578 -60.40 -4.65 21.38
CA ARG A 578 -60.89 -3.81 20.26
C ARG A 578 -60.51 -2.32 20.49
N SER A 579 -60.60 -1.37 19.55
CA SER A 579 -61.49 -1.26 18.37
C SER A 579 -61.05 -0.23 17.31
N ASN A 580 -61.47 -0.49 16.07
CA ASN A 580 -61.70 0.36 14.87
C ASN A 580 -61.36 1.88 14.92
N SER A 581 -60.49 2.34 14.01
CA SER A 581 -60.76 3.36 12.96
C SER A 581 -59.46 3.77 12.24
N GLY A 582 -59.39 4.00 10.92
CA GLY A 582 -60.40 3.76 9.87
C GLY A 582 -60.04 4.47 8.55
N GLY A 583 -59.33 3.79 7.63
CA GLY A 583 -58.93 4.31 6.30
C GLY A 583 -57.85 5.42 6.32
N SER A 584 -57.22 5.79 5.19
CA SER A 584 -57.03 5.10 3.91
C SER A 584 -55.96 5.83 3.05
N MET A 585 -55.06 5.06 2.42
CA MET A 585 -54.42 5.21 1.08
C MET A 585 -54.48 6.56 0.29
N PRO A 586 -53.51 6.86 -0.62
CA PRO A 586 -52.12 6.35 -0.77
C PRO A 586 -51.11 7.45 -1.25
N SER A 587 -50.01 7.00 -1.87
CA SER A 587 -49.13 7.68 -2.88
C SER A 587 -47.84 8.40 -2.44
N SER A 588 -46.79 8.10 -3.21
CA SER A 588 -45.45 8.73 -3.26
C SER A 588 -45.38 9.69 -4.48
N PRO A 589 -44.24 10.35 -4.83
CA PRO A 589 -42.92 10.41 -4.18
C PRO A 589 -42.31 11.86 -4.13
N GLU A 590 -40.98 11.94 -3.92
CA GLU A 590 -40.03 13.00 -4.36
C GLU A 590 -39.62 14.18 -3.44
N THR A 591 -38.41 14.68 -3.76
CA THR A 591 -37.77 15.97 -3.38
C THR A 591 -37.29 16.23 -1.93
N ARG A 592 -35.98 16.00 -1.73
CA ARG A 592 -35.06 16.87 -0.94
C ARG A 592 -35.06 18.32 -1.50
N PRO A 593 -34.47 19.36 -0.84
CA PRO A 593 -33.65 19.36 0.39
C PRO A 593 -34.06 20.42 1.45
N ALA A 594 -33.34 20.46 2.59
CA ALA A 594 -33.37 21.58 3.55
C ALA A 594 -31.97 22.18 3.79
N ARG A 595 -31.88 23.49 4.07
CA ARG A 595 -30.62 24.24 4.22
C ARG A 595 -30.68 25.18 5.43
N ARG A 596 -29.68 25.07 6.33
CA ARG A 596 -29.18 26.06 7.33
C ARG A 596 -30.14 27.09 7.98
N GLY A 597 -30.12 27.12 9.31
CA GLY A 597 -30.31 28.35 10.12
C GLY A 597 -30.95 28.12 11.49
N LEU A 598 -30.53 28.64 12.65
CA LEU A 598 -29.23 28.98 13.29
C LEU A 598 -29.58 29.79 14.56
N LEU A 599 -29.21 29.27 15.74
CA LEU A 599 -29.11 29.90 17.09
C LEU A 599 -29.96 31.14 17.49
N VAL A 600 -30.78 30.97 18.55
CA VAL A 600 -30.98 31.85 19.73
C VAL A 600 -31.42 30.91 20.89
N THR A 601 -30.61 30.46 21.86
CA THR A 601 -30.01 31.09 23.07
C THR A 601 -30.95 31.49 24.22
N SER A 602 -30.48 31.21 25.45
CA SER A 602 -30.78 31.80 26.78
C SER A 602 -32.10 31.48 27.53
N ASN A 603 -31.92 30.93 28.74
CA ASN A 603 -32.83 30.96 29.89
C ASN A 603 -33.26 32.40 30.26
N ASN A 604 -34.45 32.61 30.83
CA ASN A 604 -34.64 32.65 32.30
C ASN A 604 -36.07 33.00 32.78
N LEU A 605 -36.41 32.46 33.96
CA LEU A 605 -37.26 33.02 35.04
C LEU A 605 -38.56 33.80 34.73
N GLY A 606 -39.70 33.23 35.16
CA GLY A 606 -40.39 33.77 36.36
C GLY A 606 -41.78 34.41 36.23
N ASN A 607 -42.75 33.86 36.98
CA ASN A 607 -43.99 34.47 37.49
C ASN A 607 -45.07 34.94 36.47
N SER A 608 -46.38 34.94 36.78
CA SER A 608 -47.17 34.32 37.87
C SER A 608 -48.68 34.50 37.59
N SER A 609 -49.55 33.63 38.14
CA SER A 609 -50.96 33.86 38.55
C SER A 609 -51.95 34.54 37.55
N ASP A 610 -53.20 34.09 37.35
CA ASP A 610 -54.06 33.18 38.14
C ASP A 610 -55.15 32.57 37.19
N PHE A 611 -56.38 32.12 37.51
CA PHE A 611 -57.25 32.19 38.70
C PHE A 611 -58.11 30.92 38.86
N SER A 612 -58.88 30.85 39.95
CA SER A 612 -59.81 29.77 40.34
C SER A 612 -60.98 29.54 39.35
N ARG A 613 -61.67 28.39 39.29
CA ARG A 613 -62.36 27.60 40.35
C ARG A 613 -62.75 26.18 39.84
N SER A 614 -63.18 25.19 40.64
CA SER A 614 -62.96 24.83 42.07
C SER A 614 -63.71 23.52 42.42
N ASP A 615 -63.13 22.68 43.29
CA ASP A 615 -63.79 21.58 44.05
C ASP A 615 -64.35 20.33 43.30
N SER A 616 -64.26 19.08 43.79
CA SER A 616 -63.76 18.60 45.11
C SER A 616 -63.33 17.11 45.16
N ARG A 617 -62.58 16.77 46.23
CA ARG A 617 -62.41 15.45 46.92
C ARG A 617 -61.49 14.35 46.36
N SER A 618 -60.90 13.64 47.34
CA SER A 618 -60.19 12.34 47.32
C SER A 618 -58.87 12.25 46.53
N ARG A 619 -57.78 11.95 47.26
CA ARG A 619 -56.48 11.60 46.68
C ARG A 619 -56.50 10.16 46.15
N SER A 620 -56.20 9.97 44.87
CA SER A 620 -55.63 8.72 44.34
C SER A 620 -54.19 9.00 43.93
N ALA A 621 -53.24 8.16 44.33
CA ALA A 621 -51.85 8.34 43.93
C ALA A 621 -51.69 8.13 42.41
N SER A 622 -50.81 8.91 41.78
CA SER A 622 -50.28 8.54 40.46
C SER A 622 -49.65 7.15 40.56
N PRO A 623 -49.78 6.27 39.55
CA PRO A 623 -49.00 5.05 39.52
C PRO A 623 -47.53 5.43 39.50
N ALA A 624 -46.79 5.06 40.54
CA ALA A 624 -45.34 5.15 40.51
C ALA A 624 -44.86 4.25 39.36
N VAL A 625 -44.01 4.78 38.48
CA VAL A 625 -43.25 3.94 37.55
C VAL A 625 -42.41 3.02 38.45
N ALA A 626 -42.78 1.74 38.49
CA ALA A 626 -42.01 0.77 39.23
C ALA A 626 -40.59 0.76 38.66
N ALA A 627 -39.58 0.86 39.53
CA ALA A 627 -38.23 0.54 39.13
C ALA A 627 -38.24 -0.88 38.52
N PRO A 628 -37.46 -1.14 37.45
CA PRO A 628 -37.39 -2.48 36.88
C PRO A 628 -37.00 -3.45 38.01
N LYS A 629 -37.71 -4.59 38.11
CA LYS A 629 -37.35 -5.63 39.07
C LYS A 629 -35.90 -6.01 38.81
N GLU A 630 -35.07 -5.92 39.84
CA GLU A 630 -33.69 -6.38 39.78
C GLU A 630 -33.69 -7.87 39.40
N ILE A 631 -32.98 -8.17 38.31
CA ILE A 631 -32.90 -9.53 37.77
C ILE A 631 -32.09 -10.36 38.77
N SER A 632 -32.66 -11.47 39.23
CA SER A 632 -31.98 -12.39 40.17
C SER A 632 -30.59 -12.74 39.65
N VAL A 633 -29.58 -12.70 40.53
CA VAL A 633 -28.16 -12.97 40.19
C VAL A 633 -28.00 -14.30 39.45
N LYS A 634 -28.77 -15.34 39.80
CA LYS A 634 -28.77 -16.65 39.10
C LYS A 634 -29.31 -16.56 37.67
N SER A 635 -30.31 -15.70 37.42
CA SER A 635 -30.83 -15.40 36.08
C SER A 635 -29.84 -14.55 35.27
N LEU A 636 -29.14 -13.61 35.92
CA LEU A 636 -28.11 -12.80 35.26
C LEU A 636 -26.88 -13.64 34.89
N ARG A 637 -26.40 -14.53 35.78
CA ARG A 637 -25.33 -15.50 35.49
C ARG A 637 -25.70 -16.40 34.30
N LYS A 638 -26.94 -16.94 34.27
CA LYS A 638 -27.44 -17.74 33.13
C LYS A 638 -27.52 -16.94 31.83
N GLN A 639 -27.96 -15.67 31.88
CA GLN A 639 -28.01 -14.81 30.70
C GLN A 639 -26.60 -14.46 30.17
N LEU A 640 -25.66 -14.15 31.06
CA LEU A 640 -24.25 -13.91 30.70
C LEU A 640 -23.60 -15.16 30.11
N MET A 641 -23.81 -16.34 30.69
CA MET A 641 -23.34 -17.63 30.15
C MET A 641 -23.92 -17.92 28.75
N ALA A 642 -25.21 -17.67 28.53
CA ALA A 642 -25.83 -17.84 27.21
C ALA A 642 -25.25 -16.88 26.16
N ILE A 643 -24.97 -15.62 26.54
CA ILE A 643 -24.32 -14.63 25.67
C ILE A 643 -22.86 -15.03 25.41
N ARG A 644 -22.12 -15.49 26.43
CA ARG A 644 -20.74 -16.01 26.31
C ARG A 644 -20.70 -17.14 25.29
N ASN A 645 -21.46 -18.21 25.52
CA ASN A 645 -21.49 -19.39 24.64
C ASN A 645 -21.89 -19.05 23.19
N LYS A 646 -22.82 -18.11 23.00
CA LYS A 646 -23.20 -17.62 21.67
C LYS A 646 -22.01 -16.95 20.96
N HIS A 647 -21.26 -16.10 21.64
CA HIS A 647 -20.10 -15.43 21.06
C HIS A 647 -18.90 -16.37 20.89
N THR A 648 -18.61 -17.26 21.84
CA THR A 648 -17.57 -18.29 21.71
C THR A 648 -17.84 -19.13 20.45
N SER A 649 -19.07 -19.64 20.26
CA SER A 649 -19.43 -20.43 19.08
C SER A 649 -19.24 -19.69 17.74
N VAL A 650 -19.26 -18.35 17.72
CA VAL A 650 -18.95 -17.56 16.51
C VAL A 650 -17.44 -17.48 16.27
N LEU A 651 -16.62 -17.44 17.33
CA LEU A 651 -15.16 -17.45 17.23
C LEU A 651 -14.61 -18.85 16.91
N ASP A 652 -15.16 -19.90 17.56
CA ASP A 652 -14.82 -21.30 17.30
C ASP A 652 -15.00 -21.61 15.81
N LYS A 653 -16.21 -21.33 15.28
CA LYS A 653 -16.56 -21.48 13.86
C LYS A 653 -15.66 -20.70 12.91
N TYR A 654 -15.09 -19.57 13.35
CA TYR A 654 -14.18 -18.75 12.54
C TYR A 654 -12.80 -19.40 12.41
N TYR A 655 -12.20 -19.86 13.51
CA TYR A 655 -10.93 -20.59 13.46
C TYR A 655 -11.07 -21.97 12.78
N GLU A 656 -12.23 -22.62 12.97
CA GLU A 656 -12.63 -23.85 12.28
C GLU A 656 -12.77 -23.71 10.74
N LEU A 657 -12.77 -22.50 10.17
CA LEU A 657 -12.89 -22.32 8.72
C LEU A 657 -11.72 -22.91 7.92
N GLY A 658 -10.56 -23.13 8.53
CA GLY A 658 -9.37 -23.61 7.82
C GLY A 658 -8.66 -22.56 6.95
N ALA A 659 -7.47 -22.92 6.46
CA ALA A 659 -6.51 -21.98 5.88
C ALA A 659 -6.88 -21.53 4.46
N SER A 660 -6.70 -20.24 4.18
CA SER A 660 -6.95 -19.58 2.89
C SER A 660 -6.01 -18.40 2.66
N TYR A 661 -5.97 -17.85 1.44
CA TYR A 661 -5.16 -16.69 1.06
C TYR A 661 -6.01 -15.53 0.53
N SER A 662 -5.67 -14.32 0.96
CA SER A 662 -6.18 -13.01 0.53
C SER A 662 -5.14 -12.26 -0.32
N GLU A 663 -5.21 -10.93 -0.42
CA GLU A 663 -4.40 -10.14 -1.35
C GLU A 663 -2.87 -10.30 -1.15
N PRO A 664 -2.09 -10.62 -2.20
CA PRO A 664 -0.64 -10.72 -2.11
C PRO A 664 0.02 -9.47 -1.52
N VAL A 665 1.01 -9.69 -0.65
CA VAL A 665 1.67 -8.64 0.14
C VAL A 665 2.40 -7.64 -0.76
N SER A 666 2.92 -8.08 -1.91
CA SER A 666 3.54 -7.20 -2.91
C SER A 666 2.55 -6.25 -3.61
N SER A 667 1.25 -6.58 -3.64
CA SER A 667 0.18 -5.69 -4.12
C SER A 667 -0.08 -4.57 -3.10
N LEU A 668 -0.24 -4.92 -1.82
CA LEU A 668 -0.47 -3.97 -0.72
C LEU A 668 0.67 -2.95 -0.59
N VAL A 669 1.92 -3.42 -0.62
CA VAL A 669 3.11 -2.55 -0.56
C VAL A 669 3.27 -1.71 -1.84
N TYR A 670 2.79 -2.17 -3.01
CA TYR A 670 2.72 -1.33 -4.21
C TYR A 670 1.62 -0.28 -4.14
N SER A 671 0.46 -0.60 -3.57
CA SER A 671 -0.61 0.38 -3.33
C SER A 671 -0.10 1.54 -2.46
N LEU A 672 0.57 1.22 -1.35
CA LEU A 672 1.27 2.21 -0.50
C LEU A 672 2.31 3.03 -1.28
N ALA A 673 3.08 2.41 -2.18
CA ALA A 673 4.05 3.14 -3.03
C ALA A 673 3.36 4.11 -4.02
N SER A 674 2.16 3.76 -4.50
CA SER A 674 1.33 4.57 -5.40
C SER A 674 0.64 5.72 -4.67
N GLU A 675 0.09 5.50 -3.47
CA GLU A 675 -0.46 6.55 -2.61
C GLU A 675 0.58 7.60 -2.21
N LEU A 676 1.83 7.18 -2.03
CA LEU A 676 2.98 8.08 -1.79
C LEU A 676 3.45 8.83 -3.05
N GLY A 677 2.91 8.54 -4.24
CA GLY A 677 3.34 9.11 -5.53
C GLY A 677 4.79 8.76 -5.89
N ARG A 678 5.20 7.52 -5.58
CA ARG A 678 6.58 7.02 -5.69
C ARG A 678 6.69 5.76 -6.55
N GLU A 679 5.71 5.50 -7.40
CA GLU A 679 5.68 4.40 -8.34
C GLU A 679 6.91 4.36 -9.27
N ASP A 680 7.24 3.17 -9.76
CA ASP A 680 8.35 2.95 -10.70
C ASP A 680 8.13 1.62 -11.43
N ASN A 681 8.72 1.46 -12.62
CA ASN A 681 8.69 0.20 -13.36
C ASN A 681 9.38 -0.94 -12.59
N ASP A 682 10.39 -0.66 -11.77
CA ASP A 682 10.99 -1.69 -10.91
C ASP A 682 10.07 -2.11 -9.75
N LEU A 683 9.31 -1.18 -9.16
CA LEU A 683 8.35 -1.49 -8.10
C LEU A 683 7.14 -2.25 -8.65
N LEU A 684 6.60 -1.79 -9.78
CA LEU A 684 5.48 -2.42 -10.50
C LEU A 684 5.86 -3.82 -11.00
N TRP A 685 7.09 -4.03 -11.47
CA TRP A 685 7.56 -5.35 -11.87
C TRP A 685 7.61 -6.33 -10.69
N ASN A 686 8.12 -5.90 -9.53
CA ASN A 686 8.13 -6.74 -8.32
C ASN A 686 6.71 -7.10 -7.86
N ALA A 687 5.77 -6.14 -7.89
CA ALA A 687 4.36 -6.40 -7.57
C ALA A 687 3.72 -7.42 -8.54
N ILE A 688 3.95 -7.25 -9.85
CA ILE A 688 3.49 -8.16 -10.90
C ILE A 688 4.05 -9.58 -10.71
N VAL A 689 5.33 -9.72 -10.34
CA VAL A 689 5.97 -11.04 -10.11
C VAL A 689 5.45 -11.69 -8.83
N GLY A 690 5.29 -10.94 -7.73
CA GLY A 690 4.72 -11.44 -6.48
C GLY A 690 3.29 -11.93 -6.65
N VAL A 691 2.41 -11.12 -7.24
CA VAL A 691 1.02 -11.50 -7.60
C VAL A 691 0.98 -12.72 -8.52
N SER A 692 1.89 -12.82 -9.50
CA SER A 692 1.98 -13.99 -10.39
C SER A 692 2.48 -15.25 -9.68
N SER A 693 3.21 -15.11 -8.56
CA SER A 693 3.77 -16.24 -7.82
C SER A 693 2.71 -17.02 -7.03
N LEU A 694 1.69 -16.36 -6.44
CA LEU A 694 0.62 -17.05 -5.73
C LEU A 694 -0.13 -18.05 -6.62
N GLU A 695 -0.37 -17.69 -7.89
CA GLU A 695 -1.00 -18.59 -8.86
C GLU A 695 -0.13 -19.83 -9.17
N LEU A 696 1.21 -19.69 -9.17
CA LEU A 696 2.15 -20.79 -9.39
C LEU A 696 2.30 -21.73 -8.18
N TYR A 697 2.11 -21.21 -6.98
CA TYR A 697 2.13 -21.98 -5.73
C TYR A 697 0.76 -22.55 -5.34
N GLY A 698 -0.27 -22.38 -6.18
CA GLY A 698 -1.62 -22.88 -5.90
C GLY A 698 -2.26 -22.28 -4.65
N ARG A 699 -1.83 -21.08 -4.25
CA ARG A 699 -2.29 -20.41 -3.04
C ARG A 699 -3.57 -19.64 -3.36
N THR A 700 -4.70 -20.08 -2.82
CA THR A 700 -6.02 -19.60 -3.22
C THR A 700 -6.87 -19.14 -2.05
N GLY A 701 -8.00 -18.48 -2.35
CA GLY A 701 -9.08 -18.20 -1.38
C GLY A 701 -9.69 -19.45 -0.71
N SER A 702 -9.34 -20.67 -1.16
CA SER A 702 -9.68 -21.95 -0.54
C SER A 702 -8.50 -22.67 0.14
N GLY A 703 -7.31 -22.07 0.17
CA GLY A 703 -6.07 -22.66 0.71
C GLY A 703 -5.09 -23.07 -0.38
N VAL A 704 -4.12 -23.93 -0.03
CA VAL A 704 -3.16 -24.48 -1.02
C VAL A 704 -3.82 -25.63 -1.79
N GLY A 705 -4.08 -25.41 -3.08
CA GLY A 705 -4.89 -26.28 -3.94
C GLY A 705 -4.89 -25.88 -5.42
N ILE A 706 -5.85 -26.38 -6.19
CA ILE A 706 -5.91 -26.17 -7.65
C ILE A 706 -6.69 -24.90 -7.98
N ASN A 707 -6.07 -23.97 -8.72
CA ASN A 707 -6.73 -22.73 -9.15
C ASN A 707 -7.96 -23.03 -10.03
N PRO A 708 -9.13 -22.43 -9.75
CA PRO A 708 -10.32 -22.63 -10.57
C PRO A 708 -10.19 -22.06 -11.99
N LEU A 709 -11.00 -22.55 -12.94
CA LEU A 709 -11.10 -21.97 -14.27
C LEU A 709 -12.01 -20.74 -14.25
N SER A 710 -11.61 -19.67 -14.93
CA SER A 710 -12.45 -18.47 -15.04
C SER A 710 -13.60 -18.68 -16.03
N SER A 711 -14.77 -18.12 -15.71
CA SER A 711 -15.91 -18.01 -16.63
C SER A 711 -15.60 -17.18 -17.91
N ALA A 712 -14.52 -16.41 -17.89
CA ALA A 712 -13.97 -15.72 -19.06
C ALA A 712 -13.20 -16.65 -20.02
N GLY A 713 -12.87 -17.89 -19.62
CA GLY A 713 -12.03 -18.80 -20.40
C GLY A 713 -10.53 -18.56 -20.20
N GLY A 714 -10.11 -18.15 -19.01
CA GLY A 714 -8.70 -18.03 -18.60
C GLY A 714 -8.45 -18.69 -17.25
N SER A 715 -7.27 -18.50 -16.69
CA SER A 715 -7.03 -18.82 -15.27
C SER A 715 -7.81 -17.84 -14.39
N ALA A 716 -8.55 -18.32 -13.38
CA ALA A 716 -9.23 -17.44 -12.44
C ALA A 716 -8.28 -16.69 -11.48
N GLY A 717 -6.97 -16.90 -11.62
CA GLY A 717 -5.99 -16.41 -10.65
C GLY A 717 -6.13 -17.10 -9.31
N TRP A 718 -5.55 -16.48 -8.28
CA TRP A 718 -5.52 -17.00 -6.92
C TRP A 718 -6.89 -16.87 -6.20
N ASN A 719 -7.71 -15.86 -6.53
CA ASN A 719 -9.02 -15.64 -5.88
C ASN A 719 -10.06 -15.04 -6.85
N GLY A 720 -10.30 -15.75 -7.96
CA GLY A 720 -11.38 -15.47 -8.89
C GLY A 720 -11.47 -14.02 -9.35
N ASP A 721 -12.66 -13.44 -9.21
CA ASP A 721 -12.94 -12.07 -9.65
C ASP A 721 -12.08 -11.02 -8.92
N ARG A 722 -11.68 -11.24 -7.64
CA ARG A 722 -10.75 -10.32 -6.94
C ARG A 722 -9.34 -10.38 -7.55
N GLY A 723 -8.87 -11.59 -7.86
CA GLY A 723 -7.59 -11.80 -8.55
C GLY A 723 -7.55 -11.11 -9.93
N GLU A 724 -8.64 -11.18 -10.70
CA GLU A 724 -8.69 -10.49 -12.00
C GLU A 724 -8.87 -8.97 -11.88
N ARG A 725 -9.57 -8.45 -10.85
CA ARG A 725 -9.62 -7.01 -10.56
C ARG A 725 -8.21 -6.45 -10.36
N ILE A 726 -7.39 -7.08 -9.52
CA ILE A 726 -5.99 -6.66 -9.27
C ILE A 726 -5.16 -6.74 -10.56
N ARG A 727 -5.31 -7.81 -11.36
CA ARG A 727 -4.64 -7.89 -12.67
C ARG A 727 -5.10 -6.80 -13.65
N SER A 728 -6.35 -6.36 -13.60
CA SER A 728 -6.83 -5.22 -14.38
C SER A 728 -6.16 -3.91 -13.96
N VAL A 729 -6.06 -3.65 -12.64
CA VAL A 729 -5.34 -2.48 -12.11
C VAL A 729 -3.87 -2.51 -12.53
N LEU A 730 -3.19 -3.65 -12.41
CA LEU A 730 -1.79 -3.80 -12.86
C LEU A 730 -1.64 -3.64 -14.38
N ARG A 731 -2.62 -4.04 -15.19
CA ARG A 731 -2.64 -3.77 -16.65
C ARG A 731 -2.72 -2.27 -16.95
N ASP A 732 -3.52 -1.52 -16.19
CA ASP A 732 -3.66 -0.07 -16.35
C ASP A 732 -2.46 0.71 -15.80
N GLU A 733 -1.84 0.26 -14.71
CA GLU A 733 -0.55 0.77 -14.23
C GLU A 733 0.57 0.57 -15.27
N VAL A 734 0.65 -0.61 -15.90
CA VAL A 734 1.61 -0.85 -16.98
C VAL A 734 1.38 0.10 -18.15
N ARG A 735 0.12 0.35 -18.54
CA ARG A 735 -0.25 1.32 -19.60
C ARG A 735 0.15 2.74 -19.22
N ARG A 736 -0.02 3.12 -17.95
CA ARG A 736 0.29 4.45 -17.41
C ARG A 736 1.79 4.73 -17.36
N LEU A 737 2.60 3.75 -16.92
CA LEU A 737 4.06 3.90 -16.80
C LEU A 737 4.83 3.57 -18.09
N ASN A 738 4.23 2.86 -19.05
CA ASN A 738 4.87 2.46 -20.31
C ASN A 738 4.08 2.93 -21.54
N PRO A 739 3.91 4.25 -21.75
CA PRO A 739 3.26 4.78 -22.94
C PRO A 739 4.07 4.44 -24.20
N VAL A 740 3.39 4.04 -25.27
CA VAL A 740 4.03 3.66 -26.54
C VAL A 740 4.48 4.91 -27.29
N ASP A 741 5.78 5.01 -27.59
CA ASP A 741 6.34 6.08 -28.43
C ASP A 741 5.74 6.02 -29.84
N LEU A 742 5.29 7.16 -30.38
CA LEU A 742 4.74 7.28 -31.74
C LEU A 742 5.68 6.73 -32.83
N ARG A 743 7.00 6.78 -32.61
CA ARG A 743 8.03 6.19 -33.49
C ARG A 743 8.00 4.67 -33.45
N ASP A 744 7.71 4.09 -32.29
CA ASP A 744 7.52 2.65 -32.15
C ASP A 744 6.12 2.21 -32.61
N VAL A 745 5.06 3.02 -32.52
CA VAL A 745 3.75 2.71 -33.16
C VAL A 745 3.93 2.52 -34.67
N GLY A 746 4.73 3.36 -35.33
CA GLY A 746 5.09 3.18 -36.74
C GLY A 746 5.88 1.90 -37.02
N ARG A 747 6.70 1.43 -36.05
CA ARG A 747 7.41 0.15 -36.14
C ARG A 747 6.52 -1.04 -35.82
N GLU A 748 5.59 -0.97 -34.87
CA GLU A 748 4.60 -2.01 -34.59
C GLU A 748 3.77 -2.29 -35.85
N ALA A 749 3.29 -1.24 -36.51
CA ALA A 749 2.58 -1.32 -37.78
C ALA A 749 3.46 -1.93 -38.91
N SER A 750 4.75 -1.54 -39.01
CA SER A 750 5.65 -2.03 -40.07
C SER A 750 6.28 -3.40 -39.79
N MET A 751 6.40 -3.82 -38.54
CA MET A 751 6.87 -5.15 -38.11
C MET A 751 5.76 -6.19 -38.14
N GLY A 752 4.50 -5.74 -38.26
CA GLY A 752 3.33 -6.60 -38.21
C GLY A 752 3.13 -7.18 -36.80
N ASP A 753 2.91 -6.32 -35.81
CA ASP A 753 2.34 -6.71 -34.51
C ASP A 753 0.85 -7.08 -34.69
N ALA A 754 0.64 -8.18 -35.43
CA ALA A 754 -0.66 -8.81 -35.65
C ALA A 754 -1.14 -9.49 -34.37
N SER A 755 -1.62 -8.69 -33.41
CA SER A 755 -2.57 -9.04 -32.33
C SER A 755 -2.40 -10.41 -31.64
N GLY A 756 -1.16 -10.88 -31.43
CA GLY A 756 -0.94 -12.22 -30.89
C GLY A 756 0.49 -12.74 -30.77
N VAL A 757 1.51 -11.98 -31.19
CA VAL A 757 2.91 -12.44 -31.10
C VAL A 757 3.42 -12.33 -29.66
N ILE A 758 4.06 -13.38 -29.15
CA ILE A 758 4.69 -13.40 -27.82
C ILE A 758 6.06 -12.71 -27.91
N PRO A 759 6.32 -11.61 -27.17
CA PRO A 759 7.60 -10.89 -27.26
C PRO A 759 8.77 -11.72 -26.71
N THR A 760 9.78 -11.98 -27.56
CA THR A 760 11.01 -12.69 -27.19
C THR A 760 12.25 -11.79 -27.10
N SER A 761 12.13 -10.49 -27.38
CA SER A 761 13.25 -9.54 -27.38
C SER A 761 12.80 -8.12 -27.06
N ALA A 762 13.75 -7.28 -26.63
CA ALA A 762 13.55 -5.85 -26.43
C ALA A 762 13.49 -5.05 -27.74
N ARG A 763 12.90 -3.86 -27.67
CA ARG A 763 12.78 -2.89 -28.79
C ARG A 763 14.05 -2.09 -29.03
N SER A 764 14.85 -1.87 -27.99
CA SER A 764 16.13 -1.17 -28.04
C SER A 764 17.09 -1.72 -26.96
N ALA A 765 18.35 -1.27 -26.97
CA ALA A 765 19.32 -1.66 -25.94
C ALA A 765 19.01 -1.06 -24.56
N SER A 766 18.16 -0.02 -24.48
CA SER A 766 17.72 0.65 -23.24
C SER A 766 16.24 0.42 -22.92
N ASP A 767 15.58 -0.52 -23.61
CA ASP A 767 14.19 -0.89 -23.36
C ASP A 767 14.10 -1.79 -22.11
N ASN A 768 13.79 -1.14 -20.99
CA ASN A 768 13.48 -1.77 -19.71
C ASN A 768 11.96 -1.83 -19.42
N SER A 769 11.12 -1.60 -20.45
CA SER A 769 9.67 -1.42 -20.29
C SER A 769 8.93 -2.73 -19.96
N ILE A 770 7.83 -2.59 -19.22
CA ILE A 770 6.85 -3.66 -19.02
C ILE A 770 5.83 -3.59 -20.16
N ARG A 771 5.46 -4.75 -20.71
CA ARG A 771 4.47 -4.88 -21.80
C ARG A 771 3.47 -5.99 -21.51
N LEU A 772 2.29 -5.84 -22.10
CA LEU A 772 1.25 -6.89 -22.09
C LEU A 772 1.54 -7.92 -23.19
N SER A 773 1.34 -9.20 -22.87
CA SER A 773 1.77 -10.34 -23.67
C SER A 773 0.70 -11.44 -23.73
N PRO A 774 0.33 -11.97 -24.92
CA PRO A 774 -0.79 -12.89 -25.09
C PRO A 774 -0.37 -14.35 -24.80
N GLU A 775 0.16 -14.60 -23.60
CA GLU A 775 0.83 -15.86 -23.29
C GLU A 775 -0.16 -17.00 -23.00
N PRO A 776 0.05 -18.20 -23.56
CA PRO A 776 -0.66 -19.40 -23.13
C PRO A 776 -0.21 -19.80 -21.72
N ARG A 777 -0.96 -20.72 -21.09
CA ARG A 777 -0.57 -21.38 -19.81
C ARG A 777 0.59 -22.38 -20.01
N PHE A 778 1.71 -21.89 -20.55
CA PHE A 778 2.94 -22.61 -20.84
C PHE A 778 4.06 -22.16 -19.88
N LEU A 779 4.75 -23.11 -19.25
CA LEU A 779 5.85 -22.84 -18.33
C LEU A 779 7.19 -22.64 -19.06
N MET A 780 7.96 -21.59 -18.69
CA MET A 780 9.32 -21.33 -19.18
C MET A 780 9.44 -21.24 -20.71
N LEU A 781 8.40 -20.77 -21.41
CA LEU A 781 8.28 -20.84 -22.87
C LEU A 781 9.47 -20.20 -23.61
N ARG A 782 10.05 -19.10 -23.09
CA ARG A 782 11.20 -18.41 -23.70
C ARG A 782 12.53 -19.14 -23.54
N HIS A 783 12.62 -20.08 -22.60
CA HIS A 783 13.86 -20.74 -22.17
C HIS A 783 13.90 -22.22 -22.56
N TRP A 784 12.80 -22.72 -23.11
CA TRP A 784 12.62 -24.08 -23.59
C TRP A 784 12.21 -24.13 -25.06
N SER A 785 12.26 -25.33 -25.64
CA SER A 785 11.54 -25.58 -26.88
C SER A 785 10.03 -25.57 -26.62
N LEU A 786 9.24 -25.30 -27.67
CA LEU A 786 7.77 -25.37 -27.58
C LEU A 786 7.31 -26.75 -27.08
N TYR A 787 8.01 -27.81 -27.49
CA TYR A 787 7.73 -29.18 -27.05
C TYR A 787 7.97 -29.38 -25.55
N GLU A 788 9.15 -29.01 -25.03
CA GLU A 788 9.50 -29.16 -23.61
C GLU A 788 8.57 -28.31 -22.72
N SER A 789 8.27 -27.09 -23.14
CA SER A 789 7.35 -26.19 -22.44
C SER A 789 5.93 -26.78 -22.35
N MET A 790 5.40 -27.34 -23.45
CA MET A 790 4.11 -28.06 -23.42
C MET A 790 4.16 -29.37 -22.62
N LEU A 791 5.33 -30.03 -22.51
CA LEU A 791 5.52 -31.28 -21.79
C LEU A 791 5.48 -31.09 -20.26
N HIS A 792 6.14 -30.02 -19.77
CA HIS A 792 6.33 -29.75 -18.34
C HIS A 792 5.27 -28.82 -17.72
N SER A 793 4.38 -28.23 -18.52
CA SER A 793 3.29 -27.39 -18.01
C SER A 793 2.21 -28.23 -17.32
N PRO A 794 1.89 -28.01 -16.02
CA PRO A 794 0.93 -28.82 -15.27
C PRO A 794 -0.39 -29.03 -16.01
N TYR A 795 -1.03 -27.93 -16.41
CA TYR A 795 -2.33 -27.91 -17.08
C TYR A 795 -2.40 -28.78 -18.35
N LEU A 796 -1.38 -28.74 -19.21
CA LEU A 796 -1.35 -29.62 -20.40
C LEU A 796 -1.04 -31.07 -20.02
N SER A 797 -0.15 -31.27 -19.06
CA SER A 797 0.28 -32.60 -18.66
C SER A 797 -0.86 -33.43 -18.06
N ALA A 798 -1.75 -32.79 -17.29
CA ALA A 798 -3.02 -33.34 -16.81
C ALA A 798 -3.98 -33.67 -17.97
N ARG A 799 -4.40 -32.66 -18.75
CA ARG A 799 -5.41 -32.75 -19.83
C ARG A 799 -5.02 -33.72 -20.96
N LEU A 800 -3.74 -33.84 -21.28
CA LEU A 800 -3.22 -34.74 -22.32
C LEU A 800 -2.72 -36.09 -21.76
N HIS A 801 -2.63 -36.26 -20.44
CA HIS A 801 -2.09 -37.45 -19.76
C HIS A 801 -0.62 -37.76 -20.12
N ILE A 802 0.25 -36.75 -20.05
CA ILE A 802 1.65 -36.78 -20.57
C ILE A 802 2.57 -37.76 -19.85
N TRP A 803 2.24 -38.20 -18.64
CA TRP A 803 2.88 -39.35 -17.98
C TRP A 803 2.81 -40.60 -18.85
N SER A 804 1.75 -40.78 -19.64
CA SER A 804 1.56 -41.93 -20.52
C SER A 804 2.13 -41.73 -21.93
N ASP A 805 2.64 -42.82 -22.49
CA ASP A 805 3.07 -42.93 -23.88
C ASP A 805 1.95 -42.57 -24.89
N HIS A 806 0.69 -42.84 -24.53
CA HIS A 806 -0.47 -42.41 -25.32
C HIS A 806 -0.64 -40.88 -25.31
N GLY A 807 -0.48 -40.24 -24.14
CA GLY A 807 -0.58 -38.79 -23.99
C GLY A 807 0.51 -38.04 -24.73
N ARG A 808 1.74 -38.56 -24.72
CA ARG A 808 2.86 -38.04 -25.54
C ARG A 808 2.52 -38.10 -27.04
N ARG A 809 2.00 -39.25 -27.52
CA ARG A 809 1.49 -39.38 -28.90
C ARG A 809 0.26 -38.51 -29.18
N ARG A 810 -0.52 -38.10 -28.16
CA ARG A 810 -1.65 -37.15 -28.28
C ARG A 810 -1.15 -35.70 -28.44
N LEU A 811 -0.08 -35.33 -27.72
CA LEU A 811 0.66 -34.07 -27.92
C LEU A 811 1.30 -34.01 -29.32
N ASP A 812 1.97 -35.06 -29.77
CA ASP A 812 2.54 -35.14 -31.13
C ASP A 812 1.46 -34.94 -32.20
N LYS A 813 0.29 -35.57 -32.03
CA LYS A 813 -0.88 -35.40 -32.91
C LYS A 813 -1.46 -33.99 -32.88
N LEU A 814 -1.43 -33.30 -31.74
CA LEU A 814 -1.86 -31.90 -31.62
C LEU A 814 -0.93 -30.99 -32.43
N LEU A 815 0.39 -31.12 -32.24
CA LEU A 815 1.41 -30.37 -33.00
C LEU A 815 1.32 -30.62 -34.51
N ALA A 816 1.12 -31.88 -34.90
CA ALA A 816 0.89 -32.25 -36.30
C ALA A 816 -0.39 -31.63 -36.89
N LYS A 817 -1.52 -31.63 -36.17
CA LYS A 817 -2.77 -30.95 -36.61
C LYS A 817 -2.61 -29.43 -36.71
N MET A 818 -1.82 -28.83 -35.81
CA MET A 818 -1.48 -27.40 -35.88
C MET A 818 -0.52 -27.07 -37.05
N GLY A 819 -0.03 -28.06 -37.81
CA GLY A 819 0.88 -27.85 -38.93
C GLY A 819 2.25 -27.33 -38.49
N VAL A 820 2.78 -27.83 -37.37
CA VAL A 820 4.11 -27.49 -36.85
C VAL A 820 4.99 -28.74 -36.86
N SER A 821 6.18 -28.68 -37.47
CA SER A 821 7.08 -29.84 -37.53
C SER A 821 7.63 -30.18 -36.15
N LEU A 822 7.67 -31.47 -35.79
CA LEU A 822 8.32 -31.95 -34.57
C LEU A 822 9.81 -31.54 -34.47
N THR A 823 10.49 -31.31 -35.60
CA THR A 823 11.86 -30.77 -35.61
C THR A 823 11.91 -29.31 -35.17
N GLN A 824 10.96 -28.48 -35.60
CA GLN A 824 10.84 -27.07 -35.21
C GLN A 824 10.33 -26.95 -33.78
N CYS A 825 9.35 -27.77 -33.36
CA CYS A 825 8.83 -27.80 -31.99
C CYS A 825 9.92 -28.07 -30.93
N LYS A 826 11.00 -28.77 -31.30
CA LYS A 826 12.14 -29.11 -30.44
C LYS A 826 13.31 -28.12 -30.52
N GLN A 827 13.25 -27.12 -31.41
CA GLN A 827 14.16 -25.97 -31.35
C GLN A 827 13.76 -25.05 -30.20
N ASN A 828 14.73 -24.40 -29.54
CA ASN A 828 14.47 -23.42 -28.49
C ASN A 828 13.53 -22.31 -29.03
N TYR A 829 12.52 -21.89 -28.27
CA TYR A 829 11.46 -21.02 -28.77
C TYR A 829 11.99 -19.66 -29.27
N THR A 830 13.09 -19.15 -28.73
CA THR A 830 13.79 -17.97 -29.25
C THR A 830 14.19 -18.12 -30.72
N HIS A 831 14.69 -19.30 -31.10
CA HIS A 831 15.24 -19.61 -32.43
C HIS A 831 14.23 -20.26 -33.40
N MET A 832 13.00 -20.53 -32.96
CA MET A 832 11.90 -20.97 -33.83
C MET A 832 11.55 -19.91 -34.89
N ASP A 833 11.13 -20.36 -36.06
CA ASP A 833 10.72 -19.53 -37.20
C ASP A 833 9.60 -18.51 -36.86
N MET A 834 9.72 -17.30 -37.40
CA MET A 834 8.81 -16.18 -37.16
C MET A 834 7.39 -16.43 -37.68
N GLU A 835 7.23 -17.14 -38.81
CA GLU A 835 5.89 -17.45 -39.35
C GLU A 835 5.12 -18.37 -38.40
N LEU A 836 5.82 -19.34 -37.78
CA LEU A 836 5.24 -20.20 -36.76
C LEU A 836 4.89 -19.44 -35.48
N LYS A 837 5.75 -18.53 -35.00
CA LYS A 837 5.44 -17.72 -33.81
C LYS A 837 4.22 -16.82 -34.03
N ARG A 838 4.13 -16.15 -35.18
CA ARG A 838 2.96 -15.33 -35.56
C ARG A 838 1.67 -16.15 -35.59
N GLY A 839 1.70 -17.32 -36.24
CA GLY A 839 0.53 -18.20 -36.33
C GLY A 839 0.19 -19.01 -35.07
N LEU A 840 1.05 -19.04 -34.05
CA LEU A 840 0.89 -19.95 -32.89
C LEU A 840 -0.39 -19.69 -32.10
N ARG A 841 -0.73 -18.42 -31.82
CA ARG A 841 -1.93 -18.06 -31.04
C ARG A 841 -3.21 -18.52 -31.73
N GLU A 842 -3.33 -18.27 -33.03
CA GLU A 842 -4.49 -18.67 -33.84
C GLU A 842 -4.62 -20.19 -33.96
N ARG A 843 -3.49 -20.89 -34.18
CA ARG A 843 -3.45 -22.36 -34.21
C ARG A 843 -3.89 -22.94 -32.87
N LEU A 844 -3.40 -22.43 -31.74
CA LEU A 844 -3.83 -22.89 -30.42
C LEU A 844 -5.32 -22.63 -30.18
N LEU A 845 -5.83 -21.41 -30.42
CA LEU A 845 -7.26 -21.10 -30.26
C LEU A 845 -8.17 -21.99 -31.14
N LYS A 846 -7.71 -22.37 -32.34
CA LYS A 846 -8.45 -23.25 -33.26
C LYS A 846 -8.40 -24.74 -32.87
N PHE A 847 -7.28 -25.23 -32.35
CA PHE A 847 -7.06 -26.67 -32.15
C PHE A 847 -7.10 -27.13 -30.68
N ALA A 848 -6.93 -26.24 -29.69
CA ALA A 848 -6.97 -26.59 -28.27
C ALA A 848 -8.34 -27.14 -27.79
N PRO A 849 -9.50 -26.56 -28.15
CA PRO A 849 -10.81 -27.10 -27.75
C PRO A 849 -11.05 -28.53 -28.24
N LEU A 850 -10.54 -28.88 -29.43
CA LEU A 850 -10.62 -30.25 -29.99
C LEU A 850 -9.84 -31.30 -29.18
N TYR A 851 -9.10 -30.88 -28.15
CA TYR A 851 -8.31 -31.73 -27.25
C TYR A 851 -8.73 -31.57 -25.78
N GLY A 852 -9.74 -30.74 -25.45
CA GLY A 852 -10.13 -30.42 -24.07
C GLY A 852 -9.15 -29.48 -23.36
N LEU A 853 -8.50 -28.59 -24.12
CA LEU A 853 -7.53 -27.60 -23.61
C LEU A 853 -8.15 -26.19 -23.58
N ASP A 854 -9.39 -26.10 -23.12
CA ASP A 854 -10.18 -24.87 -23.08
C ASP A 854 -9.62 -23.87 -22.05
N GLY A 855 -9.39 -22.63 -22.49
CA GLY A 855 -8.72 -21.61 -21.69
C GLY A 855 -7.19 -21.76 -21.59
N LEU A 856 -6.57 -22.57 -22.47
CA LEU A 856 -5.11 -22.62 -22.61
C LEU A 856 -4.50 -21.26 -23.05
N VAL A 857 -5.23 -20.50 -23.86
CA VAL A 857 -4.84 -19.18 -24.39
C VAL A 857 -5.95 -18.19 -24.05
N PRO A 858 -5.65 -16.97 -23.61
CA PRO A 858 -6.66 -15.92 -23.42
C PRO A 858 -7.51 -15.74 -24.69
N PRO A 859 -8.84 -15.95 -24.61
CA PRO A 859 -9.74 -15.87 -25.76
C PRO A 859 -9.78 -14.45 -26.36
N PRO A 860 -10.40 -14.27 -27.55
CA PRO A 860 -10.70 -12.93 -28.04
C PRO A 860 -11.54 -12.14 -27.00
N PRO A 861 -11.30 -10.83 -26.87
CA PRO A 861 -11.85 -10.01 -25.80
C PRO A 861 -13.38 -9.95 -25.86
N ARG A 862 -14.03 -10.03 -24.68
CA ARG A 862 -15.48 -9.84 -24.52
C ARG A 862 -15.85 -8.40 -24.15
N SER A 863 -14.93 -7.67 -23.51
CA SER A 863 -15.02 -6.23 -23.24
C SER A 863 -14.33 -5.42 -24.35
N GLY A 864 -14.46 -4.10 -24.32
CA GLY A 864 -13.83 -3.20 -25.31
C GLY A 864 -12.30 -3.11 -25.24
N ASP A 865 -11.67 -3.71 -24.22
CA ASP A 865 -10.21 -3.79 -24.09
C ASP A 865 -9.65 -4.95 -24.93
N ALA A 866 -8.87 -4.63 -25.97
CA ALA A 866 -8.28 -5.60 -26.88
C ALA A 866 -7.21 -6.53 -26.25
N LYS A 867 -6.73 -6.21 -25.04
CA LYS A 867 -5.66 -6.96 -24.34
C LYS A 867 -6.13 -7.55 -23.00
N ASP A 868 -7.43 -7.80 -22.88
CA ASP A 868 -8.03 -8.41 -21.70
C ASP A 868 -7.50 -9.84 -21.46
N GLY A 869 -7.19 -10.17 -20.20
CA GLY A 869 -6.58 -11.44 -19.81
C GLY A 869 -5.15 -11.71 -20.32
N TRP A 870 -4.44 -10.70 -20.85
CA TRP A 870 -3.03 -10.85 -21.25
C TRP A 870 -2.09 -10.80 -20.04
N GLY A 871 -1.03 -11.61 -20.06
CA GLY A 871 0.03 -11.63 -19.05
C GLY A 871 1.05 -10.50 -19.22
N PHE A 872 2.05 -10.46 -18.33
CA PHE A 872 3.07 -9.41 -18.29
C PHE A 872 4.45 -9.94 -18.71
N VAL A 873 5.15 -9.16 -19.53
CA VAL A 873 6.54 -9.40 -19.95
C VAL A 873 7.39 -8.15 -19.73
N ARG A 874 8.62 -8.32 -19.27
CA ARG A 874 9.62 -7.26 -19.15
C ARG A 874 10.91 -7.69 -19.84
N CYS A 875 11.56 -6.75 -20.52
CA CYS A 875 12.91 -6.94 -21.01
C CYS A 875 13.90 -6.05 -20.23
N TRP A 876 15.19 -6.40 -20.30
CA TRP A 876 16.30 -5.62 -19.76
C TRP A 876 17.27 -5.30 -20.89
N GLY A 877 16.81 -4.48 -21.84
CA GLY A 877 17.46 -4.31 -23.14
C GLY A 877 17.69 -5.66 -23.83
N TRP A 878 18.82 -5.81 -24.51
CA TRP A 878 19.16 -7.04 -25.23
C TRP A 878 19.67 -8.20 -24.35
N LYS A 879 19.81 -8.03 -23.03
CA LYS A 879 20.30 -9.09 -22.13
C LYS A 879 19.32 -10.24 -21.99
N ALA A 880 18.08 -9.91 -21.62
CA ALA A 880 17.05 -10.88 -21.27
C ALA A 880 15.65 -10.28 -21.52
N CYS A 881 14.67 -11.16 -21.71
CA CYS A 881 13.26 -10.81 -21.64
C CYS A 881 12.49 -11.98 -21.03
N LEU A 882 11.76 -11.72 -19.94
CA LEU A 882 11.10 -12.73 -19.10
C LEU A 882 9.61 -12.36 -18.95
N SER A 883 8.72 -13.35 -18.89
CA SER A 883 7.39 -13.11 -18.33
C SER A 883 7.44 -13.05 -16.80
N ALA A 884 6.39 -12.50 -16.19
CA ALA A 884 6.21 -12.53 -14.74
C ALA A 884 6.14 -13.97 -14.19
N ILE A 885 5.57 -14.89 -14.99
CA ILE A 885 5.54 -16.32 -14.71
C ILE A 885 6.95 -16.92 -14.76
N ASP A 886 7.72 -16.65 -15.83
CA ASP A 886 9.10 -17.14 -15.97
C ASP A 886 9.95 -16.68 -14.76
N ALA A 887 9.84 -15.40 -14.36
CA ALA A 887 10.53 -14.84 -13.20
C ALA A 887 10.10 -15.48 -11.87
N GLY A 888 8.79 -15.65 -11.62
CA GLY A 888 8.27 -16.29 -10.41
C GLY A 888 8.69 -17.76 -10.27
N VAL A 889 8.72 -18.50 -11.38
CA VAL A 889 9.23 -19.89 -11.43
C VAL A 889 10.72 -19.94 -11.07
N ILE A 890 11.54 -19.03 -11.60
CA ILE A 890 12.98 -18.98 -11.30
C ILE A 890 13.22 -18.62 -9.84
N LEU A 891 12.61 -17.55 -9.31
CA LEU A 891 12.76 -17.13 -7.91
C LEU A 891 12.36 -18.25 -6.94
N GLY A 892 11.25 -18.94 -7.22
CA GLY A 892 10.83 -20.10 -6.44
C GLY A 892 11.85 -21.24 -6.43
N ALA A 893 12.46 -21.54 -7.59
CA ALA A 893 13.52 -22.55 -7.67
C ALA A 893 14.82 -22.12 -6.97
N MET A 894 15.14 -20.82 -6.89
CA MET A 894 16.27 -20.32 -6.11
C MET A 894 16.09 -20.58 -4.60
N LEU A 895 14.89 -20.35 -4.08
CA LEU A 895 14.54 -20.58 -2.68
C LEU A 895 14.45 -22.08 -2.33
N GLU A 896 13.86 -22.90 -3.20
CA GLU A 896 13.68 -24.33 -2.96
C GLU A 896 14.93 -25.18 -3.17
N VAL A 897 15.82 -24.78 -4.09
CA VAL A 897 16.88 -25.65 -4.62
C VAL A 897 18.28 -25.03 -4.51
N GLY A 898 18.45 -23.74 -4.84
CA GLY A 898 19.74 -23.04 -4.79
C GLY A 898 20.51 -22.99 -6.12
N ASP A 899 21.86 -23.00 -6.06
CA ASP A 899 22.73 -23.01 -7.25
C ASP A 899 22.89 -24.45 -7.79
N ALA A 900 22.78 -24.62 -9.10
CA ALA A 900 22.88 -25.94 -9.74
C ALA A 900 24.25 -26.62 -9.53
N LYS A 901 25.29 -25.86 -9.18
CA LYS A 901 26.62 -26.40 -8.84
C LYS A 901 26.61 -27.26 -7.58
N SER A 902 25.75 -26.97 -6.60
CA SER A 902 25.62 -27.85 -5.43
C SER A 902 24.91 -29.16 -5.79
N LEU A 903 23.98 -29.16 -6.75
CA LEU A 903 23.30 -30.38 -7.23
C LEU A 903 24.26 -31.36 -7.93
N GLU A 904 25.12 -30.87 -8.85
CA GLU A 904 26.10 -31.75 -9.50
C GLU A 904 27.10 -32.33 -8.48
N THR A 905 27.44 -31.55 -7.44
CA THR A 905 28.34 -31.99 -6.36
C THR A 905 27.67 -32.97 -5.38
N SER A 906 26.38 -32.79 -5.06
CA SER A 906 25.63 -33.67 -4.14
C SER A 906 25.17 -34.98 -4.79
N SER A 907 25.18 -35.07 -6.12
CA SER A 907 24.63 -36.22 -6.84
C SER A 907 25.49 -37.49 -6.82
N PHE A 908 26.81 -37.40 -6.61
CA PHE A 908 27.70 -38.54 -6.91
C PHE A 908 28.93 -38.81 -6.01
N GLU A 909 29.30 -37.97 -5.02
CA GLU A 909 30.46 -38.26 -4.16
C GLU A 909 30.19 -38.11 -2.64
N PRO A 910 30.29 -39.22 -1.85
CA PRO A 910 30.34 -39.17 -0.39
C PRO A 910 31.61 -38.50 0.20
N SER A 911 32.62 -38.24 -0.65
CA SER A 911 33.96 -37.79 -0.27
C SER A 911 33.99 -36.47 0.52
N ASN A 912 33.06 -35.56 0.23
CA ASN A 912 33.14 -34.17 0.68
C ASN A 912 32.75 -33.94 2.15
N PHE A 913 32.23 -34.96 2.85
CA PHE A 913 32.08 -34.93 4.32
C PHE A 913 33.40 -35.12 5.08
N ALA A 914 34.53 -35.40 4.42
CA ALA A 914 35.77 -35.82 5.06
C ALA A 914 36.89 -34.74 5.17
N ASN A 915 36.74 -33.58 4.54
CA ASN A 915 37.85 -32.61 4.30
C ASN A 915 37.90 -31.38 5.23
N THR A 916 37.35 -31.48 6.45
CA THR A 916 37.54 -30.50 7.54
C THR A 916 38.24 -31.14 8.74
N ARG A 917 39.29 -31.94 8.49
CA ARG A 917 39.86 -32.89 9.45
C ARG A 917 41.11 -32.44 10.23
N ASP A 918 41.52 -31.18 10.08
CA ASP A 918 42.75 -30.63 10.71
C ASP A 918 42.53 -30.00 12.11
N HIS A 919 41.31 -29.99 12.64
CA HIS A 919 40.99 -29.38 13.96
C HIS A 919 40.09 -30.24 14.87
N SER A 920 40.20 -31.57 14.80
CA SER A 920 39.43 -32.49 15.66
C SER A 920 40.28 -33.58 16.33
N GLU A 921 41.30 -33.19 17.08
CA GLU A 921 41.77 -33.99 18.23
C GLU A 921 41.07 -33.48 19.50
N MET A 922 40.69 -34.42 20.40
CA MET A 922 39.97 -34.17 21.66
C MET A 922 38.55 -33.58 21.56
N VAL A 923 37.52 -34.43 21.37
CA VAL A 923 36.59 -34.86 22.45
C VAL A 923 36.03 -36.24 22.08
N ASN A 924 36.16 -37.23 22.97
CA ASN A 924 35.45 -38.50 22.85
C ASN A 924 34.28 -38.54 23.85
N GLY A 925 33.04 -38.58 23.35
CA GLY A 925 31.83 -38.82 24.15
C GLY A 925 30.95 -37.59 24.40
N VAL A 926 30.00 -37.32 23.50
CA VAL A 926 28.87 -36.38 23.68
C VAL A 926 27.62 -37.00 22.99
N ASN A 927 26.41 -36.59 23.40
CA ASN A 927 25.13 -37.20 23.01
C ASN A 927 24.73 -37.05 21.53
N ASP A 928 23.87 -37.95 21.04
CA ASP A 928 23.15 -37.88 19.73
C ASP A 928 22.46 -36.53 19.47
N GLN A 929 22.02 -35.82 20.52
CA GLN A 929 21.38 -34.51 20.42
C GLN A 929 22.29 -33.48 19.71
N THR A 930 23.60 -33.56 19.95
CA THR A 930 24.59 -32.59 19.45
C THR A 930 24.76 -32.62 17.92
N GLU A 931 24.65 -33.81 17.31
CA GLU A 931 24.70 -33.94 15.84
C GLU A 931 23.42 -33.45 15.17
N ALA A 932 22.27 -33.64 15.82
CA ALA A 932 20.98 -33.15 15.32
C ALA A 932 20.92 -31.62 15.31
N ASP A 933 21.44 -30.95 16.33
CA ASP A 933 21.49 -29.47 16.40
C ASP A 933 22.53 -28.88 15.43
N MET A 934 23.71 -29.49 15.32
CA MET A 934 24.72 -29.08 14.33
C MET A 934 24.20 -29.21 12.90
N THR A 935 23.48 -30.28 12.58
CA THR A 935 22.88 -30.50 11.26
C THR A 935 21.78 -29.47 10.93
N GLN A 936 20.97 -29.07 11.93
CA GLN A 936 19.94 -28.05 11.75
C GLN A 936 20.55 -26.66 11.48
N ASN A 937 21.61 -26.27 12.18
CA ASN A 937 22.29 -24.99 11.96
C ASN A 937 22.83 -24.87 10.51
N ILE A 938 23.46 -25.92 9.98
CA ILE A 938 23.95 -25.95 8.59
C ILE A 938 22.79 -25.80 7.58
N HIS A 939 21.66 -26.47 7.82
CA HIS A 939 20.47 -26.32 6.98
C HIS A 939 19.92 -24.88 6.99
N GLN A 940 19.99 -24.22 8.15
CA GLN A 940 19.52 -22.85 8.34
C GLN A 940 20.44 -21.78 7.70
N GLU A 941 21.76 -22.00 7.73
CA GLU A 941 22.72 -21.20 6.97
C GLU A 941 22.48 -21.33 5.46
N HIS A 942 22.23 -22.54 4.96
CA HIS A 942 21.89 -22.77 3.55
C HIS A 942 20.58 -22.07 3.14
N ILE A 943 19.54 -22.14 3.96
CA ILE A 943 18.28 -21.40 3.78
C ILE A 943 18.55 -19.89 3.67
N THR A 944 19.32 -19.35 4.61
CA THR A 944 19.65 -17.91 4.66
C THR A 944 20.41 -17.47 3.41
N ALA A 945 21.37 -18.28 2.94
CA ALA A 945 22.10 -18.00 1.69
C ALA A 945 21.20 -18.00 0.44
N ARG A 946 20.20 -18.90 0.37
CA ARG A 946 19.23 -18.93 -0.75
C ARG A 946 18.35 -17.68 -0.79
N PHE A 947 17.91 -17.18 0.38
CA PHE A 947 17.14 -15.93 0.47
C PHE A 947 17.91 -14.75 -0.12
N TRP A 948 19.16 -14.54 0.29
CA TRP A 948 19.96 -13.42 -0.20
C TRP A 948 20.25 -13.51 -1.70
N ASN A 949 20.56 -14.70 -2.21
CA ASN A 949 20.72 -14.93 -3.65
C ASN A 949 19.44 -14.56 -4.44
N ALA A 950 18.26 -14.89 -3.93
CA ALA A 950 16.97 -14.53 -4.55
C ALA A 950 16.66 -13.02 -4.43
N TYR A 951 16.97 -12.40 -3.29
CA TYR A 951 16.74 -10.96 -3.05
C TYR A 951 17.61 -10.07 -3.95
N ASP A 952 18.87 -10.47 -4.19
CA ASP A 952 19.79 -9.74 -5.06
C ASP A 952 19.48 -9.96 -6.55
N SER A 953 19.00 -11.14 -6.95
CA SER A 953 18.64 -11.43 -8.35
C SER A 953 17.44 -10.62 -8.87
N LEU A 954 16.57 -10.11 -7.98
CA LEU A 954 15.54 -9.10 -8.33
C LEU A 954 16.13 -7.81 -8.91
N ASN A 955 17.40 -7.51 -8.63
CA ASN A 955 18.10 -6.32 -9.15
C ASN A 955 19.09 -6.71 -10.25
N ASN A 956 19.77 -7.85 -10.08
CA ASN A 956 20.74 -8.35 -11.03
C ASN A 956 20.15 -9.46 -11.90
N ILE A 957 19.62 -9.05 -13.05
CA ILE A 957 19.08 -9.95 -14.09
C ILE A 957 20.07 -11.04 -14.53
N ASP A 958 21.38 -10.81 -14.44
CA ASP A 958 22.38 -11.81 -14.83
C ASP A 958 22.42 -12.99 -13.83
N LEU A 959 22.16 -12.74 -12.54
CA LEU A 959 21.96 -13.80 -11.54
C LEU A 959 20.66 -14.55 -11.79
N LEU A 960 19.56 -13.84 -12.04
CA LEU A 960 18.26 -14.48 -12.30
C LEU A 960 18.33 -15.39 -13.53
N VAL A 961 19.04 -14.97 -14.58
CA VAL A 961 19.29 -15.77 -15.79
C VAL A 961 20.15 -17.00 -15.51
N GLN A 962 21.11 -16.97 -14.57
CA GLN A 962 21.91 -18.14 -14.18
C GLN A 962 21.03 -19.28 -13.63
N HIS A 963 20.04 -18.96 -12.80
CA HIS A 963 19.18 -19.97 -12.14
C HIS A 963 18.05 -20.54 -13.03
N ILE A 964 17.97 -20.14 -14.31
CA ILE A 964 17.10 -20.80 -15.30
C ILE A 964 17.38 -22.31 -15.35
N GLY A 965 18.65 -22.73 -15.26
CA GLY A 965 19.01 -24.15 -15.22
C GLY A 965 18.39 -24.89 -14.03
N THR A 966 18.45 -24.30 -12.84
CA THR A 966 17.83 -24.84 -11.61
C THR A 966 16.31 -25.00 -11.77
N ALA A 967 15.63 -23.98 -12.30
CA ALA A 967 14.19 -24.03 -12.54
C ALA A 967 13.80 -25.14 -13.53
N GLN A 968 14.56 -25.30 -14.62
CA GLN A 968 14.33 -26.37 -15.58
C GLN A 968 14.60 -27.76 -15.01
N HIS A 969 15.56 -27.89 -14.09
CA HIS A 969 15.82 -29.15 -13.36
C HIS A 969 14.63 -29.53 -12.47
N LEU A 970 14.14 -28.60 -11.64
CA LEU A 970 12.99 -28.81 -10.74
C LEU A 970 11.75 -29.32 -11.49
N HIS A 971 11.35 -28.65 -12.57
CA HIS A 971 10.16 -29.07 -13.34
C HIS A 971 10.37 -30.37 -14.15
N LYS A 972 11.63 -30.78 -14.39
CA LYS A 972 11.97 -32.10 -14.93
C LYS A 972 11.86 -33.20 -13.87
N ALA A 973 12.33 -32.95 -12.65
CA ALA A 973 12.17 -33.84 -11.51
C ALA A 973 10.68 -34.04 -11.14
N ILE A 974 9.87 -32.97 -11.14
CA ILE A 974 8.42 -33.04 -10.89
C ILE A 974 7.74 -33.99 -11.88
N LEU A 975 7.96 -33.82 -13.20
CA LEU A 975 7.37 -34.70 -14.21
C LEU A 975 7.88 -36.15 -14.08
N ARG A 976 9.17 -36.35 -13.76
CA ARG A 976 9.78 -37.68 -13.59
C ARG A 976 9.17 -38.43 -12.40
N THR A 977 9.15 -37.82 -11.23
CA THR A 977 8.60 -38.42 -9.99
C THR A 977 7.09 -38.57 -10.04
N GLY A 978 6.37 -37.56 -10.56
CA GLY A 978 4.92 -37.62 -10.74
C GLY A 978 4.49 -38.74 -11.71
N THR A 979 5.19 -38.89 -12.84
CA THR A 979 4.98 -40.03 -13.75
C THR A 979 5.20 -41.36 -13.04
N ALA A 980 6.31 -41.52 -12.31
CA ALA A 980 6.63 -42.77 -11.62
C ALA A 980 5.59 -43.14 -10.54
N LEU A 981 5.07 -42.18 -9.78
CA LEU A 981 4.02 -42.40 -8.77
C LEU A 981 2.70 -42.87 -9.39
N ILE A 982 2.31 -42.31 -10.55
CA ILE A 982 1.11 -42.69 -11.29
C ILE A 982 1.28 -44.07 -11.93
N GLU A 983 2.39 -44.33 -12.64
CA GLU A 983 2.64 -45.60 -13.33
C GLU A 983 2.80 -46.78 -12.35
N LYS A 984 3.54 -46.59 -11.25
CA LYS A 984 3.66 -47.59 -10.16
C LYS A 984 2.37 -47.75 -9.35
N LYS A 985 1.32 -46.95 -9.61
CA LYS A 985 0.06 -46.89 -8.83
C LYS A 985 0.30 -46.72 -7.32
N GLN A 986 1.26 -45.87 -6.96
CA GLN A 986 1.62 -45.62 -5.56
C GLN A 986 0.67 -44.61 -4.86
N ILE A 987 -0.17 -43.92 -5.63
CA ILE A 987 -1.27 -43.10 -5.11
C ILE A 987 -2.37 -44.03 -4.56
N ARG A 988 -2.61 -43.96 -3.24
CA ARG A 988 -3.64 -44.74 -2.53
C ARG A 988 -4.87 -43.88 -2.23
N HIS A 989 -6.04 -44.47 -2.21
CA HIS A 989 -7.27 -43.84 -1.71
C HIS A 989 -7.46 -44.27 -0.24
N LEU A 990 -7.42 -43.32 0.70
CA LEU A 990 -7.86 -43.52 2.09
C LEU A 990 -9.31 -43.04 2.23
N HIS A 991 -9.92 -43.11 3.41
CA HIS A 991 -11.35 -42.77 3.54
C HIS A 991 -11.64 -41.30 3.21
N ALA A 992 -10.89 -40.37 3.80
CA ALA A 992 -11.10 -38.93 3.65
C ALA A 992 -10.30 -38.26 2.50
N PHE A 993 -9.16 -38.81 2.09
CA PHE A 993 -8.25 -38.19 1.09
C PHE A 993 -7.44 -39.24 0.31
N ARG A 994 -6.74 -38.81 -0.75
CA ARG A 994 -5.75 -39.64 -1.47
C ARG A 994 -4.36 -39.37 -0.93
N MET A 995 -3.48 -40.37 -0.98
CA MET A 995 -2.15 -40.29 -0.40
C MET A 995 -1.07 -40.80 -1.36
N ALA A 996 0.08 -40.11 -1.44
CA ALA A 996 1.28 -40.57 -2.12
C ALA A 996 2.53 -40.40 -1.23
N VAL A 997 3.55 -41.26 -1.39
CA VAL A 997 4.81 -41.14 -0.63
C VAL A 997 6.01 -41.31 -1.56
N VAL A 998 6.87 -40.29 -1.60
CA VAL A 998 8.14 -40.27 -2.33
C VAL A 998 9.21 -40.90 -1.43
N LYS A 999 9.49 -42.19 -1.64
CA LYS A 999 10.50 -42.96 -0.89
C LYS A 999 11.76 -43.31 -1.68
N GLU A 1000 11.63 -43.45 -3.00
CA GLU A 1000 12.67 -44.03 -3.87
C GLU A 1000 12.74 -43.28 -5.20
N GLY A 1001 13.93 -42.85 -5.59
CA GLY A 1001 14.18 -42.20 -6.87
C GLY A 1001 15.43 -41.31 -6.84
N PRO A 1002 15.90 -40.83 -8.01
CA PRO A 1002 17.05 -39.93 -8.08
C PRO A 1002 16.76 -38.53 -7.51
N ASP A 1003 15.49 -38.14 -7.41
CA ASP A 1003 15.06 -36.78 -7.02
C ASP A 1003 14.55 -36.69 -5.57
N VAL A 1004 14.67 -37.74 -4.74
CA VAL A 1004 14.04 -37.76 -3.40
C VAL A 1004 14.52 -36.60 -2.51
N GLN A 1005 15.82 -36.28 -2.55
CA GLN A 1005 16.41 -35.14 -1.83
C GLN A 1005 15.89 -33.77 -2.28
N LEU A 1006 15.29 -33.66 -3.47
CA LEU A 1006 14.67 -32.41 -3.94
C LEU A 1006 13.29 -32.20 -3.29
N PHE A 1007 12.61 -33.29 -2.97
CA PHE A 1007 11.25 -33.31 -2.43
C PHE A 1007 11.20 -33.44 -0.90
N THR A 1008 12.33 -33.20 -0.21
CA THR A 1008 12.35 -32.88 1.23
C THR A 1008 12.01 -31.40 1.48
N HIS A 1009 12.32 -30.49 0.55
CA HIS A 1009 11.97 -29.08 0.70
C HIS A 1009 10.46 -28.87 0.47
N PRO A 1010 9.72 -28.23 1.40
CA PRO A 1010 8.26 -28.20 1.36
C PRO A 1010 7.72 -27.53 0.09
N GLY A 1011 8.24 -26.38 -0.35
CA GLY A 1011 7.79 -25.73 -1.59
C GLY A 1011 7.92 -26.58 -2.86
N ALA A 1012 8.99 -27.39 -2.98
CA ALA A 1012 9.18 -28.29 -4.11
C ALA A 1012 8.22 -29.50 -4.03
N LEU A 1013 7.96 -30.00 -2.81
CA LEU A 1013 6.98 -31.04 -2.53
C LEU A 1013 5.55 -30.56 -2.80
N THR A 1014 5.20 -29.32 -2.45
CA THR A 1014 3.92 -28.65 -2.78
C THR A 1014 3.73 -28.55 -4.29
N LYS A 1015 4.75 -28.16 -5.07
CA LYS A 1015 4.67 -28.13 -6.55
C LYS A 1015 4.46 -29.52 -7.16
N LEU A 1016 5.09 -30.56 -6.61
CA LEU A 1016 4.81 -31.95 -7.01
C LEU A 1016 3.38 -32.37 -6.64
N ALA A 1017 2.90 -32.00 -5.45
CA ALA A 1017 1.54 -32.27 -5.00
C ALA A 1017 0.50 -31.65 -5.94
N LEU A 1018 0.67 -30.37 -6.30
CA LEU A 1018 -0.25 -29.65 -7.18
C LEU A 1018 -0.32 -30.28 -8.58
N TRP A 1019 0.84 -30.66 -9.13
CA TRP A 1019 0.93 -31.39 -10.41
C TRP A 1019 0.18 -32.72 -10.37
N ILE A 1020 0.35 -33.49 -9.28
CA ILE A 1020 -0.34 -34.77 -9.07
C ILE A 1020 -1.84 -34.55 -8.85
N ALA A 1021 -2.25 -33.52 -8.12
CA ALA A 1021 -3.66 -33.22 -7.87
C ALA A 1021 -4.40 -32.87 -9.18
N GLU A 1022 -3.83 -32.02 -10.03
CA GLU A 1022 -4.40 -31.68 -11.35
C GLU A 1022 -4.50 -32.93 -12.25
N ALA A 1023 -3.48 -33.79 -12.23
CA ALA A 1023 -3.49 -35.09 -12.93
C ALA A 1023 -4.58 -36.04 -12.40
N ILE A 1024 -4.78 -36.13 -11.08
CA ILE A 1024 -5.78 -36.96 -10.43
C ILE A 1024 -7.20 -36.48 -10.77
N VAL A 1025 -7.47 -35.18 -10.71
CA VAL A 1025 -8.81 -34.63 -11.02
C VAL A 1025 -9.25 -35.04 -12.43
N GLU A 1026 -8.36 -34.90 -13.42
CA GLU A 1026 -8.69 -35.29 -14.81
C GLU A 1026 -8.81 -36.81 -14.99
N LEU A 1027 -8.02 -37.62 -14.27
CA LEU A 1027 -8.11 -39.09 -14.32
C LEU A 1027 -9.44 -39.65 -13.80
N ASN A 1028 -10.09 -38.98 -12.84
CA ASN A 1028 -11.40 -39.38 -12.32
C ASN A 1028 -12.57 -38.84 -13.17
N GLY A 1029 -12.37 -37.66 -13.78
CA GLY A 1029 -13.34 -37.00 -14.65
C GLY A 1029 -14.58 -36.46 -13.94
N ILE A 1030 -15.41 -35.74 -14.70
CA ILE A 1030 -16.56 -34.93 -14.22
C ILE A 1030 -17.66 -35.75 -13.51
N LYS A 1031 -17.56 -37.09 -13.48
CA LYS A 1031 -18.55 -37.98 -12.84
C LYS A 1031 -18.47 -37.99 -11.31
N SER A 1032 -17.32 -37.68 -10.71
CA SER A 1032 -17.19 -37.52 -9.25
C SER A 1032 -17.46 -36.06 -8.87
N LYS A 1033 -18.73 -35.69 -8.66
CA LYS A 1033 -19.11 -34.27 -8.48
C LYS A 1033 -18.50 -33.57 -7.25
N ASN A 1034 -18.27 -34.29 -6.14
CA ASN A 1034 -17.99 -33.66 -4.83
C ASN A 1034 -16.70 -34.15 -4.11
N ARG A 1035 -15.87 -35.02 -4.72
CA ARG A 1035 -14.63 -35.54 -4.11
C ARG A 1035 -13.55 -35.71 -5.17
N GLY A 1036 -12.39 -35.07 -5.03
CA GLY A 1036 -11.52 -34.80 -6.18
C GLY A 1036 -10.11 -34.28 -5.88
N SER A 1037 -9.95 -33.23 -5.08
CA SER A 1037 -8.69 -32.47 -4.91
C SER A 1037 -7.81 -32.93 -3.73
N GLU A 1038 -8.36 -33.75 -2.84
CA GLU A 1038 -7.84 -33.98 -1.50
C GLU A 1038 -6.63 -34.92 -1.57
N LEU A 1039 -5.42 -34.38 -1.37
CA LEU A 1039 -4.16 -35.08 -1.58
C LEU A 1039 -3.14 -34.78 -0.48
N VAL A 1040 -2.77 -35.81 0.28
CA VAL A 1040 -1.58 -35.77 1.15
C VAL A 1040 -0.40 -36.38 0.39
N ILE A 1041 0.71 -35.63 0.30
CA ILE A 1041 1.98 -36.18 -0.17
C ILE A 1041 3.01 -36.14 0.96
N ALA A 1042 3.92 -37.10 0.98
CA ALA A 1042 5.05 -37.11 1.91
C ALA A 1042 6.37 -37.43 1.19
N GLY A 1043 7.40 -36.63 1.44
CA GLY A 1043 8.79 -36.88 1.03
C GLY A 1043 9.59 -37.48 2.19
N LEU A 1044 10.35 -38.54 1.93
CA LEU A 1044 11.23 -39.16 2.92
C LEU A 1044 12.60 -38.48 2.92
N ASP A 1045 12.99 -37.90 4.07
CA ASP A 1045 14.38 -37.54 4.35
C ASP A 1045 15.05 -38.68 5.13
N GLU A 1046 15.92 -39.44 4.46
CA GLU A 1046 16.68 -40.51 5.11
C GLU A 1046 17.85 -40.00 5.97
N THR A 1047 18.30 -38.75 5.78
CA THR A 1047 19.39 -38.14 6.56
C THR A 1047 18.90 -37.61 7.90
N ARG A 1048 17.72 -36.96 7.92
CA ARG A 1048 17.06 -36.45 9.13
C ARG A 1048 16.10 -37.45 9.78
N GLY A 1049 15.87 -38.61 9.16
CA GLY A 1049 15.04 -39.69 9.71
C GLY A 1049 13.55 -39.35 9.83
N LEU A 1050 13.02 -38.56 8.89
CA LEU A 1050 11.67 -37.97 8.96
C LEU A 1050 10.96 -37.92 7.60
N TYR A 1051 9.65 -37.72 7.66
CA TYR A 1051 8.83 -37.39 6.50
C TYR A 1051 8.42 -35.93 6.57
N VAL A 1052 8.66 -35.18 5.49
CA VAL A 1052 8.02 -33.87 5.27
C VAL A 1052 6.70 -34.13 4.56
N VAL A 1053 5.59 -33.62 5.09
CA VAL A 1053 4.22 -33.94 4.69
C VAL A 1053 3.49 -32.66 4.29
N VAL A 1054 2.78 -32.70 3.16
CA VAL A 1054 1.97 -31.58 2.63
C VAL A 1054 0.55 -32.05 2.37
N GLY A 1055 -0.44 -31.34 2.91
CA GLY A 1055 -1.88 -31.61 2.70
C GLY A 1055 -2.55 -30.60 1.78
N LEU A 1056 -2.86 -31.00 0.54
CA LEU A 1056 -3.64 -30.19 -0.39
C LEU A 1056 -5.15 -30.41 -0.19
N GLY A 1057 -5.86 -29.31 -0.01
CA GLY A 1057 -7.31 -29.25 0.16
C GLY A 1057 -7.84 -27.89 -0.32
N GLY A 1058 -9.12 -27.84 -0.68
CA GLY A 1058 -9.72 -26.69 -1.37
C GLY A 1058 -9.42 -26.68 -2.87
N GLY A 1059 -10.47 -26.83 -3.69
CA GLY A 1059 -10.35 -26.92 -5.16
C GLY A 1059 -11.35 -27.86 -5.85
N GLY A 1060 -12.17 -28.58 -5.08
CA GLY A 1060 -13.18 -29.50 -5.59
C GLY A 1060 -14.38 -28.80 -6.23
N ALA A 1061 -14.45 -28.84 -7.57
CA ALA A 1061 -15.63 -28.57 -8.41
C ALA A 1061 -16.31 -27.19 -8.25
N THR A 1062 -15.91 -26.23 -9.09
CA THR A 1062 -16.75 -25.07 -9.40
C THR A 1062 -17.92 -25.45 -10.34
N GLU A 1063 -19.10 -25.76 -9.78
CA GLU A 1063 -20.27 -25.01 -10.26
C GLU A 1063 -20.01 -23.56 -9.79
N SER A 1064 -19.95 -22.60 -10.71
CA SER A 1064 -19.57 -21.23 -10.33
C SER A 1064 -20.55 -20.66 -9.29
N ALA A 1065 -20.09 -19.78 -8.40
CA ALA A 1065 -20.98 -19.15 -7.41
C ALA A 1065 -22.20 -18.47 -8.10
N LYS A 1066 -21.98 -17.97 -9.33
CA LYS A 1066 -22.98 -17.39 -10.21
C LYS A 1066 -23.97 -18.41 -10.80
N GLU A 1067 -23.54 -19.64 -11.09
CA GLU A 1067 -24.43 -20.75 -11.44
C GLU A 1067 -25.20 -21.25 -10.21
N ARG A 1068 -24.56 -21.38 -9.03
CA ARG A 1068 -25.25 -21.74 -7.78
C ARG A 1068 -26.35 -20.72 -7.44
N LEU A 1069 -26.06 -19.42 -7.56
CA LEU A 1069 -27.05 -18.34 -7.47
C LEU A 1069 -28.13 -18.49 -8.55
N ALA A 1070 -27.80 -18.48 -9.83
CA ALA A 1070 -28.79 -18.57 -10.91
C ALA A 1070 -29.69 -19.81 -10.83
N LYS A 1071 -29.17 -20.93 -10.31
CA LYS A 1071 -29.87 -22.20 -10.07
C LYS A 1071 -30.77 -22.16 -8.82
N ARG A 1072 -30.34 -21.47 -7.76
CA ARG A 1072 -31.19 -21.16 -6.58
C ARG A 1072 -32.30 -20.20 -6.98
N ASP A 1073 -31.97 -19.13 -7.69
CA ASP A 1073 -32.91 -18.12 -8.15
C ASP A 1073 -33.92 -18.71 -9.16
N LEU A 1074 -33.51 -19.71 -9.98
CA LEU A 1074 -34.42 -20.56 -10.76
C LEU A 1074 -35.33 -21.43 -9.87
N ARG A 1075 -34.79 -22.19 -8.91
CA ARG A 1075 -35.58 -23.03 -7.96
C ARG A 1075 -36.59 -22.17 -7.19
N GLN A 1076 -36.22 -20.94 -6.84
CA GLN A 1076 -37.09 -19.96 -6.19
C GLN A 1076 -38.17 -19.43 -7.14
N GLN A 1077 -37.82 -18.99 -8.35
CA GLN A 1077 -38.82 -18.57 -9.35
C GLN A 1077 -39.78 -19.71 -9.75
N GLU A 1078 -39.34 -20.97 -9.72
CA GLU A 1078 -40.22 -22.13 -9.93
C GLU A 1078 -41.13 -22.39 -8.72
N ARG A 1079 -40.65 -22.22 -7.48
CA ARG A 1079 -41.49 -22.24 -6.26
C ARG A 1079 -42.55 -21.13 -6.29
N GLU A 1080 -42.16 -19.90 -6.63
CA GLU A 1080 -43.07 -18.75 -6.78
C GLU A 1080 -44.11 -18.98 -7.88
N LYS A 1081 -43.70 -19.47 -9.06
CA LYS A 1081 -44.62 -19.84 -10.15
C LYS A 1081 -45.58 -20.96 -9.76
N LYS A 1082 -45.16 -21.94 -8.95
CA LYS A 1082 -46.03 -22.99 -8.42
C LYS A 1082 -47.06 -22.45 -7.44
N LYS A 1083 -46.66 -21.63 -6.45
CA LYS A 1083 -47.60 -21.00 -5.50
C LYS A 1083 -48.63 -20.13 -6.25
N ALA A 1084 -48.17 -19.23 -7.13
CA ALA A 1084 -49.04 -18.36 -7.92
C ALA A 1084 -49.91 -19.09 -8.97
N ALA A 1085 -49.62 -20.35 -9.29
CA ALA A 1085 -50.49 -21.20 -10.11
C ALA A 1085 -51.60 -21.86 -9.27
N LYS A 1086 -51.25 -22.37 -8.09
CA LYS A 1086 -52.19 -23.00 -7.13
C LYS A 1086 -53.21 -21.99 -6.60
N GLU A 1087 -52.75 -20.80 -6.24
CA GLU A 1087 -53.55 -19.64 -5.82
C GLU A 1087 -54.62 -19.28 -6.87
N LYS A 1088 -54.22 -19.17 -8.15
CA LYS A 1088 -55.14 -18.93 -9.27
C LYS A 1088 -56.11 -20.08 -9.55
N GLU A 1089 -55.79 -21.30 -9.13
CA GLU A 1089 -56.73 -22.43 -9.22
C GLU A 1089 -57.76 -22.38 -8.08
N ARG A 1090 -57.34 -22.09 -6.84
CA ARG A 1090 -58.24 -21.88 -5.68
C ARG A 1090 -59.19 -20.70 -5.94
N GLU A 1091 -58.69 -19.56 -6.41
CA GLU A 1091 -59.53 -18.40 -6.76
C GLU A 1091 -60.50 -18.70 -7.93
N LYS A 1092 -60.08 -19.51 -8.92
CA LYS A 1092 -60.97 -19.93 -10.01
C LYS A 1092 -62.05 -20.91 -9.55
N LYS A 1093 -61.76 -21.80 -8.59
CA LYS A 1093 -62.79 -22.60 -7.90
C LYS A 1093 -63.77 -21.69 -7.16
N ARG A 1094 -63.26 -20.72 -6.38
CA ARG A 1094 -64.04 -19.73 -5.61
C ARG A 1094 -65.03 -18.97 -6.50
N GLN A 1095 -64.55 -18.37 -7.59
CA GLN A 1095 -65.40 -17.66 -8.55
C GLN A 1095 -66.45 -18.56 -9.23
N ALA A 1096 -66.12 -19.83 -9.51
CA ALA A 1096 -67.07 -20.79 -10.06
C ALA A 1096 -68.14 -21.24 -9.03
N ARG A 1097 -67.79 -21.31 -7.73
CA ARG A 1097 -68.73 -21.56 -6.62
C ARG A 1097 -69.68 -20.37 -6.43
N ILE A 1098 -69.16 -19.14 -6.40
CA ILE A 1098 -69.96 -17.92 -6.29
C ILE A 1098 -70.96 -17.81 -7.46
N GLN A 1099 -70.53 -18.08 -8.70
CA GLN A 1099 -71.44 -18.14 -9.86
C GLN A 1099 -72.49 -19.25 -9.78
N ARG A 1100 -72.18 -20.38 -9.14
CA ARG A 1100 -73.14 -21.48 -8.93
C ARG A 1100 -74.17 -21.14 -7.85
N ASN A 1101 -73.76 -20.51 -6.75
CA ASN A 1101 -74.63 -20.17 -5.62
C ASN A 1101 -75.57 -19.00 -5.96
N THR A 1102 -75.07 -17.95 -6.62
CA THR A 1102 -75.92 -16.88 -7.18
C THR A 1102 -76.88 -17.39 -8.26
N ALA A 1103 -76.47 -18.34 -9.11
CA ALA A 1103 -77.37 -19.01 -10.06
C ALA A 1103 -78.41 -19.94 -9.40
N ALA A 1104 -78.23 -20.32 -8.13
CA ALA A 1104 -79.20 -21.06 -7.33
C ALA A 1104 -80.21 -20.15 -6.60
N GLY A 1105 -79.98 -18.84 -6.59
CA GLY A 1105 -80.91 -17.85 -6.00
C GLY A 1105 -80.69 -17.54 -4.52
N LEU A 1106 -79.48 -17.77 -4.00
CA LEU A 1106 -79.05 -17.27 -2.68
C LEU A 1106 -78.72 -15.76 -2.77
N GLU A 1107 -78.91 -15.02 -1.69
CA GLU A 1107 -78.56 -13.59 -1.61
C GLU A 1107 -77.04 -13.43 -1.38
N GLU A 1108 -76.42 -12.35 -1.87
CA GLU A 1108 -74.94 -12.23 -1.92
C GLU A 1108 -74.27 -12.38 -0.54
N ASP A 1109 -74.89 -11.82 0.51
CA ASP A 1109 -74.44 -11.93 1.91
C ASP A 1109 -74.38 -13.38 2.43
N GLU A 1110 -75.30 -14.27 2.00
CA GLU A 1110 -75.27 -15.71 2.36
C GLU A 1110 -74.19 -16.49 1.62
N VAL A 1111 -73.64 -15.94 0.53
CA VAL A 1111 -72.59 -16.58 -0.28
C VAL A 1111 -71.18 -16.20 0.19
N GLU A 1112 -71.01 -15.11 0.94
CA GLU A 1112 -69.72 -14.78 1.56
C GLU A 1112 -69.45 -15.67 2.80
N ASP A 1113 -70.38 -15.76 3.77
CA ASP A 1113 -70.27 -16.64 4.97
C ASP A 1113 -69.94 -18.10 4.56
N ASP A 1114 -70.70 -18.66 3.60
CA ASP A 1114 -70.54 -20.03 3.04
C ASP A 1114 -69.23 -20.22 2.21
N THR A 1115 -68.39 -19.19 2.14
CA THR A 1115 -67.02 -19.26 1.61
C THR A 1115 -65.93 -18.89 2.61
N GLU A 1116 -66.22 -18.15 3.68
CA GLU A 1116 -65.25 -17.92 4.77
C GLU A 1116 -65.12 -19.18 5.65
N ASP A 1117 -66.23 -19.84 6.03
CA ASP A 1117 -66.20 -21.06 6.87
C ASP A 1117 -65.46 -22.24 6.20
N GLU A 1118 -65.60 -22.44 4.88
CA GLU A 1118 -64.84 -23.48 4.14
C GLU A 1118 -63.40 -23.06 3.76
N GLU A 1119 -63.04 -21.77 3.87
CA GLU A 1119 -61.65 -21.35 3.68
C GLU A 1119 -60.74 -21.75 4.85
N GLU A 1120 -61.31 -21.94 6.05
CA GLU A 1120 -60.66 -22.54 7.24
C GLU A 1120 -60.62 -24.09 7.21
N GLU A 1121 -61.49 -24.79 6.47
CA GLU A 1121 -61.38 -26.28 6.34
C GLU A 1121 -60.45 -26.73 5.19
N GLU A 1122 -60.36 -26.01 4.06
CA GLU A 1122 -59.40 -26.35 2.97
C GLU A 1122 -57.92 -25.96 3.30
N SER A 1123 -57.59 -25.49 4.51
CA SER A 1123 -56.22 -25.06 4.87
C SER A 1123 -55.31 -26.14 5.47
N ASP A 1124 -55.87 -27.20 6.06
CA ASP A 1124 -55.12 -28.12 6.94
C ASP A 1124 -54.51 -29.34 6.21
N ASP A 1125 -54.77 -29.51 4.91
CA ASP A 1125 -54.51 -30.75 4.16
C ASP A 1125 -53.32 -30.62 3.16
N ASP A 1126 -52.39 -29.69 3.41
CA ASP A 1126 -51.46 -29.17 2.37
C ASP A 1126 -49.96 -29.13 2.72
N ASP A 1127 -49.56 -29.50 3.94
CA ASP A 1127 -48.19 -29.31 4.47
C ASP A 1127 -47.18 -30.43 4.13
N ASP A 1128 -47.62 -31.58 3.61
CA ASP A 1128 -46.88 -32.85 3.51
C ASP A 1128 -45.79 -32.88 2.39
N VAL A 1129 -45.12 -31.75 2.11
CA VAL A 1129 -44.12 -31.56 1.04
C VAL A 1129 -42.96 -30.61 1.42
N SER A 1130 -42.64 -30.41 2.71
CA SER A 1130 -41.65 -29.41 3.17
C SER A 1130 -40.48 -29.92 4.05
N ASP A 1131 -40.58 -31.08 4.69
CA ASP A 1131 -39.70 -31.59 5.78
C ASP A 1131 -38.23 -31.94 5.40
N ASP A 1132 -37.71 -31.39 4.31
CA ASP A 1132 -36.38 -31.69 3.75
C ASP A 1132 -35.58 -30.41 3.36
N ASP A 1133 -36.09 -29.20 3.66
CA ASP A 1133 -35.46 -27.91 3.28
C ASP A 1133 -35.33 -26.84 4.41
N GLU A 1134 -35.88 -27.02 5.63
CA GLU A 1134 -35.80 -25.98 6.69
C GLU A 1134 -34.36 -25.72 7.19
N ASP A 1135 -33.54 -26.77 7.23
CA ASP A 1135 -32.09 -26.73 7.48
C ASP A 1135 -31.33 -25.82 6.48
N ASP A 1136 -31.90 -25.63 5.28
CA ASP A 1136 -31.30 -24.86 4.19
C ASP A 1136 -31.49 -23.34 4.34
N SER A 1137 -32.26 -22.88 5.34
CA SER A 1137 -32.35 -21.46 5.72
C SER A 1137 -31.05 -20.94 6.37
N SER A 1138 -30.36 -21.81 7.11
CA SER A 1138 -29.05 -21.52 7.73
C SER A 1138 -27.86 -21.77 6.78
N SER A 1139 -28.08 -22.41 5.62
CA SER A 1139 -27.01 -22.86 4.72
C SER A 1139 -26.40 -21.77 3.82
N SER A 1140 -26.68 -20.48 4.12
CA SER A 1140 -26.17 -19.30 3.41
C SER A 1140 -24.64 -19.23 3.31
N SER A 1141 -23.91 -20.00 4.13
CA SER A 1141 -22.45 -20.10 4.15
C SER A 1141 -21.88 -21.48 3.77
N ARG A 1142 -22.58 -22.30 2.95
CA ARG A 1142 -21.94 -23.43 2.24
C ARG A 1142 -20.95 -22.90 1.18
N GLY A 1143 -19.80 -22.41 1.64
CA GLY A 1143 -18.77 -21.75 0.84
C GLY A 1143 -17.99 -22.70 -0.08
N LEU A 1144 -16.80 -22.26 -0.51
CA LEU A 1144 -15.78 -23.19 -1.02
C LEU A 1144 -15.16 -23.86 0.21
N GLY A 1145 -15.19 -25.19 0.27
CA GLY A 1145 -14.56 -25.93 1.35
C GLY A 1145 -13.06 -25.64 1.39
N ARG A 1146 -12.62 -24.96 2.45
CA ARG A 1146 -11.24 -24.50 2.65
C ARG A 1146 -10.34 -25.65 3.11
N ASN A 1147 -9.03 -25.43 3.03
CA ASN A 1147 -8.03 -26.41 3.45
C ASN A 1147 -8.02 -26.58 4.99
N ARG A 1148 -8.60 -27.69 5.48
CA ARG A 1148 -8.65 -28.05 6.90
C ARG A 1148 -7.47 -28.90 7.38
N PHE A 1149 -6.50 -29.24 6.51
CA PHE A 1149 -5.42 -30.15 6.90
C PHE A 1149 -4.61 -29.65 8.11
N GLY A 1150 -4.39 -28.34 8.27
CA GLY A 1150 -3.68 -27.81 9.44
C GLY A 1150 -4.36 -28.13 10.78
N HIS A 1151 -5.68 -27.93 10.86
CA HIS A 1151 -6.46 -28.27 12.06
C HIS A 1151 -6.51 -29.79 12.27
N ALA A 1152 -6.77 -30.56 11.20
CA ALA A 1152 -6.78 -32.02 11.25
C ALA A 1152 -5.41 -32.62 11.64
N PHE A 1153 -4.30 -31.95 11.33
CA PHE A 1153 -2.98 -32.33 11.81
C PHE A 1153 -2.82 -32.04 13.31
N GLN A 1154 -3.23 -30.86 13.80
CA GLN A 1154 -3.18 -30.50 15.23
C GLN A 1154 -4.01 -31.46 16.09
N GLU A 1155 -5.25 -31.75 15.69
CA GLU A 1155 -6.11 -32.74 16.36
C GLU A 1155 -5.44 -34.12 16.45
N VAL A 1156 -4.81 -34.58 15.37
CA VAL A 1156 -4.17 -35.90 15.35
C VAL A 1156 -2.88 -35.93 16.18
N VAL A 1157 -2.11 -34.83 16.24
CA VAL A 1157 -0.97 -34.72 17.16
C VAL A 1157 -1.45 -34.85 18.61
N GLN A 1158 -2.50 -34.10 19.00
CA GLN A 1158 -3.10 -34.18 20.34
C GLN A 1158 -3.65 -35.58 20.66
N GLU A 1159 -4.24 -36.29 19.69
CA GLU A 1159 -4.74 -37.66 19.87
C GLU A 1159 -3.67 -38.75 19.91
N THR A 1160 -2.44 -38.49 19.45
CA THR A 1160 -1.41 -39.54 19.23
C THR A 1160 -0.10 -39.34 19.96
N ASP A 1161 0.17 -38.15 20.50
CA ASP A 1161 1.48 -37.74 21.03
C ASP A 1161 2.64 -38.01 20.02
N ALA A 1162 2.31 -37.94 18.72
CA ALA A 1162 3.27 -38.17 17.65
C ALA A 1162 4.28 -37.02 17.58
N ARG A 1163 5.57 -37.34 17.39
CA ARG A 1163 6.65 -36.36 17.40
C ARG A 1163 6.69 -35.63 16.07
N VAL A 1164 5.86 -34.59 15.97
CA VAL A 1164 5.64 -33.72 14.81
C VAL A 1164 6.22 -32.34 15.07
N ARG A 1165 6.82 -31.72 14.03
CA ARG A 1165 7.21 -30.32 14.00
C ARG A 1165 6.27 -29.55 13.07
N MET A 1166 5.53 -28.59 13.62
CA MET A 1166 4.59 -27.71 12.90
C MET A 1166 5.17 -26.29 12.77
N ASP A 1167 6.35 -26.19 12.18
CA ASP A 1167 7.17 -24.95 12.17
C ASP A 1167 6.91 -24.07 10.93
N SER A 1168 6.36 -24.64 9.84
CA SER A 1168 6.11 -23.91 8.60
C SER A 1168 4.98 -22.87 8.74
N PHE A 1169 5.15 -21.70 8.11
CA PHE A 1169 4.06 -20.74 7.92
C PHE A 1169 2.90 -21.27 7.07
N GLU A 1170 3.12 -22.31 6.26
CA GLU A 1170 2.04 -23.04 5.60
C GLU A 1170 1.47 -24.09 6.58
N ALA A 1171 0.35 -23.80 7.24
CA ALA A 1171 -0.27 -24.69 8.23
C ALA A 1171 -0.61 -26.11 7.70
N CYS A 1172 -0.66 -26.29 6.37
CA CYS A 1172 -0.79 -27.58 5.70
C CYS A 1172 0.53 -28.34 5.49
N VAL A 1173 1.63 -27.94 6.15
CA VAL A 1173 2.97 -28.52 6.04
C VAL A 1173 3.51 -28.90 7.42
N ILE A 1174 3.94 -30.16 7.59
CA ILE A 1174 4.49 -30.69 8.85
C ILE A 1174 5.66 -31.64 8.62
N GLU A 1175 6.57 -31.74 9.59
CA GLU A 1175 7.61 -32.80 9.62
C GLU A 1175 7.28 -33.84 10.69
N ILE A 1176 7.33 -35.14 10.36
CA ILE A 1176 7.00 -36.25 11.27
C ILE A 1176 8.14 -37.27 11.32
N LYS A 1177 8.51 -37.76 12.50
CA LYS A 1177 9.51 -38.84 12.61
C LYS A 1177 9.08 -40.13 11.87
N LYS A 1178 10.06 -40.82 11.27
CA LYS A 1178 9.85 -41.99 10.38
C LYS A 1178 9.04 -43.13 11.02
N ASP A 1179 9.13 -43.29 12.33
CA ASP A 1179 8.44 -44.33 13.11
C ASP A 1179 6.95 -43.97 13.34
N ASP A 1180 6.70 -42.76 13.84
CA ASP A 1180 5.39 -42.28 14.29
C ASP A 1180 4.42 -42.04 13.12
N PHE A 1181 4.98 -41.73 11.93
CA PHE A 1181 4.28 -41.44 10.68
C PHE A 1181 3.16 -42.43 10.34
N ARG A 1182 3.31 -43.72 10.66
CA ARG A 1182 2.25 -44.71 10.37
C ARG A 1182 1.01 -44.52 11.26
N GLY A 1183 1.19 -44.37 12.57
CA GLY A 1183 0.08 -44.22 13.51
C GLY A 1183 -0.69 -42.91 13.27
N PHE A 1184 0.06 -41.84 13.00
CA PHE A 1184 -0.48 -40.55 12.59
C PHE A 1184 -1.43 -40.67 11.37
N LEU A 1185 -1.02 -41.38 10.31
CA LEU A 1185 -1.83 -41.54 9.11
C LEU A 1185 -3.10 -42.40 9.31
N GLU A 1186 -3.01 -43.44 10.13
CA GLU A 1186 -4.16 -44.30 10.43
C GLU A 1186 -5.25 -43.48 11.14
N LYS A 1187 -4.88 -42.61 12.09
CA LYS A 1187 -5.77 -41.64 12.75
C LYS A 1187 -6.27 -40.53 11.82
N LEU A 1188 -5.37 -39.86 11.09
CA LEU A 1188 -5.71 -38.78 10.14
C LEU A 1188 -6.74 -39.25 9.09
N SER A 1189 -6.69 -40.52 8.68
CA SER A 1189 -7.65 -41.08 7.70
C SER A 1189 -9.12 -41.05 8.16
N LEU A 1190 -9.38 -40.87 9.46
CA LEU A 1190 -10.69 -40.78 10.08
C LEU A 1190 -11.22 -39.33 10.25
N LYS A 1191 -10.36 -38.32 10.11
CA LYS A 1191 -10.69 -36.90 10.32
C LYS A 1191 -11.33 -36.24 9.10
N THR A 1192 -12.04 -35.13 9.32
CA THR A 1192 -12.57 -34.26 8.27
C THR A 1192 -11.48 -33.29 7.80
N VAL A 1193 -11.08 -33.39 6.52
CA VAL A 1193 -9.93 -32.65 5.96
C VAL A 1193 -10.31 -31.51 5.01
N VAL A 1194 -11.60 -31.28 4.84
CA VAL A 1194 -12.21 -30.15 4.10
C VAL A 1194 -13.37 -29.62 4.95
N GLY A 1195 -13.53 -28.29 5.01
CA GLY A 1195 -14.66 -27.62 5.66
C GLY A 1195 -15.91 -27.54 4.79
#